data_AF-A0A847BPA8-F1
#
_entry.id   AF-A0A847BPA8-F1
#
_cell.length_a   1.000
_cell.length_b   1.000
_cell.length_c   1.000
_cell.angle_alpha   90.00
_cell.angle_beta   90.00
_cell.angle_gamma   90.00
#
_symmetry.space_group_name_H-M   'P 1'
#
loop_
_entity.id
_entity.type
_entity.pdbx_description
1 polymer ?
#
loop_
_entity_poly.entity_id
_entity_poly.type
_entity_poly.pdbx_seq_one_letter_code
_entity_poly.pdbx_strand_id
1 'polypeptide(L)'
;LVRPKDAQLWNDNEPETLKYIAVDELHTFDGAQGTDLACLLRRLKSRLWTPGGYLCCIGTSATMGSKDNSKNIINYASEIFGEPLEDDAIITEDRLTPDEFFADTDVSDFTIPSAEHVDELNRLVEQDDEMAYLKYAVKSWLTAFNEDIFTDEGRIALSKHLMQHSFLQSAISLMGSNYYQASHIIEELRINYPDLDSLEDSRAAVNSLFALISYARTGSVGHLRPFLNVQVQLWMRELRRLLAKVSPNNVTYSIAHDLNSPQAKHYLPVVNCRDCGETGWASILNERGNASMVNLEVFYNRYFKADEKIIMLFPQTHEDASEGFIKAKLCPECMQVKIGEDIDNHCESCSIEMVEVLVPSPNKTTGSRNYKQFICPFCGSRRGLSLMGLRSATIISASISQIFSSKFNDDKKTLAFSDNVQDAAHRAGFFNSRTWRFGLRGAMQKYVLNSGADQNLQKFTNGFLEYWHDNMSDEDFVSFFIAPNMTWMHAYEDLLEKRKLGKDRRAQNLMQDIEKRLSYEIMLEYGLTGRIGRTLEKSGCSVLAFDRIEVQEVAASVFERERNELGILKETNLNRFEQMVIGFLNIMRQNGAFDDHAFRNYIAGNGNNYLLSNDNIRWMPGLQSGRNTPRFIAQQNT
;
A
#
# COMPACT_ATOMS: atom_id res chain seq x y z
N LEU A 1 30.37 11.66 26.36
CA LEU A 1 31.49 11.50 27.33
C LEU A 1 32.86 11.63 26.67
N VAL A 2 33.12 10.94 25.55
CA VAL A 2 34.33 11.15 24.70
C VAL A 2 34.12 12.24 23.65
N ARG A 3 32.85 12.52 23.28
CA ARG A 3 32.51 13.63 22.37
C ARG A 3 32.80 14.96 23.08
N PRO A 4 33.64 15.84 22.51
CA PRO A 4 34.05 17.10 23.15
C PRO A 4 32.87 17.98 23.58
N LYS A 5 31.79 18.00 22.78
CA LYS A 5 30.56 18.74 23.08
C LYS A 5 29.82 18.28 24.35
N ASP A 6 29.95 17.01 24.74
CA ASP A 6 29.25 16.44 25.90
C ASP A 6 30.11 16.54 27.17
N ALA A 7 31.38 16.94 27.08
CA ALA A 7 32.29 17.00 28.23
C ALA A 7 31.88 18.11 29.23
N GLN A 8 31.35 19.22 28.71
CA GLN A 8 30.91 20.36 29.51
C GLN A 8 29.77 20.02 30.49
N LEU A 9 28.97 18.98 30.19
CA LEU A 9 27.91 18.50 31.07
C LEU A 9 28.41 18.04 32.44
N TRP A 10 29.71 17.71 32.55
CA TRP A 10 30.30 17.11 33.75
C TRP A 10 31.37 18.00 34.40
N ASN A 11 31.44 19.29 34.04
CA ASN A 11 32.44 20.21 34.58
C ASN A 11 32.33 20.36 36.10
N ASP A 12 31.10 20.39 36.61
CA ASP A 12 30.79 20.54 38.05
C ASP A 12 30.32 19.22 38.66
N ASN A 13 30.83 18.08 38.16
CA ASN A 13 30.44 16.76 38.65
C ASN A 13 31.04 16.45 40.03
N GLU A 14 30.17 16.30 41.01
CA GLU A 14 30.43 15.64 42.29
C GLU A 14 30.09 14.13 42.22
N PRO A 15 30.62 13.29 43.13
CA PRO A 15 30.34 11.84 43.20
C PRO A 15 28.86 11.45 43.09
N GLU A 16 27.97 12.28 43.64
CA GLU A 16 26.52 12.03 43.71
C GLU A 16 25.71 12.70 42.59
N THR A 17 26.37 13.29 41.59
CA THR A 17 25.69 14.03 40.53
C THR A 17 24.83 13.13 39.64
N LEU A 18 25.35 11.95 39.28
CA LEU A 18 24.64 10.97 38.46
C LEU A 18 23.75 10.09 39.36
N LYS A 19 22.46 10.39 39.39
CA LYS A 19 21.46 9.68 40.21
C LYS A 19 20.73 8.55 39.49
N TYR A 20 20.52 8.71 38.18
CA TYR A 20 19.73 7.80 37.38
C TYR A 20 20.46 7.45 36.09
N ILE A 21 20.37 6.19 35.69
CA ILE A 21 20.75 5.76 34.35
C ILE A 21 19.64 4.88 33.79
N ALA A 22 19.17 5.23 32.59
CA ALA A 22 18.22 4.42 31.86
C ALA A 22 18.93 3.79 30.66
N VAL A 23 18.85 2.47 30.56
CA VAL A 23 19.25 1.70 29.38
C VAL A 23 17.99 1.12 28.77
N ASP A 24 17.71 1.56 27.55
CA ASP A 24 16.58 1.05 26.78
C ASP A 24 16.96 -0.21 26.00
N GLU A 25 15.97 -1.05 25.73
CA GLU A 25 16.11 -2.32 25.01
C GLU A 25 17.19 -3.24 25.58
N LEU A 26 17.19 -3.41 26.90
CA LEU A 26 18.21 -4.19 27.61
C LEU A 26 18.37 -5.61 27.03
N HIS A 27 17.29 -6.19 26.49
CA HIS A 27 17.31 -7.50 25.85
C HIS A 27 18.17 -7.62 24.59
N THR A 28 18.52 -6.50 23.95
CA THR A 28 19.36 -6.49 22.74
C THR A 28 20.85 -6.65 23.06
N PHE A 29 21.24 -6.46 24.32
CA PHE A 29 22.64 -6.48 24.75
C PHE A 29 23.03 -7.85 25.32
N ASP A 30 23.05 -8.88 24.47
CA ASP A 30 23.52 -10.21 24.87
C ASP A 30 25.01 -10.43 24.53
N GLY A 31 25.60 -11.46 25.14
CA GLY A 31 26.98 -11.89 24.91
C GLY A 31 28.01 -10.76 24.92
N ALA A 32 28.64 -10.52 23.76
CA ALA A 32 29.68 -9.52 23.61
C ALA A 32 29.17 -8.07 23.76
N GLN A 33 27.97 -7.78 23.23
CA GLN A 33 27.39 -6.43 23.31
C GLN A 33 27.01 -6.06 24.75
N GLY A 34 26.47 -7.03 25.50
CA GLY A 34 26.21 -6.88 26.94
C GLY A 34 27.49 -6.59 27.73
N THR A 35 28.57 -7.31 27.43
CA THR A 35 29.87 -7.10 28.08
C THR A 35 30.41 -5.68 27.82
N ASP A 36 30.33 -5.21 26.57
CA ASP A 36 30.76 -3.87 26.18
C ASP A 36 29.95 -2.78 26.90
N LEU A 37 28.62 -2.90 26.92
CA LEU A 37 27.74 -1.99 27.65
C LEU A 37 28.11 -1.95 29.14
N ALA A 38 28.26 -3.11 29.76
CA ALA A 38 28.59 -3.21 31.17
C ALA A 38 29.97 -2.59 31.48
N CYS A 39 30.95 -2.73 30.59
CA CYS A 39 32.24 -2.06 30.70
C CYS A 39 32.12 -0.53 30.58
N LEU A 40 31.28 -0.04 29.66
CA LEU A 40 31.03 1.39 29.49
C LEU A 40 30.36 2.00 30.73
N LEU A 41 29.37 1.32 31.31
CA LEU A 41 28.69 1.73 32.54
C LEU A 41 29.67 1.83 33.71
N ARG A 42 30.52 0.80 33.91
CA ARG A 42 31.57 0.82 34.94
C ARG A 42 32.58 1.94 34.73
N ARG A 43 33.01 2.18 33.48
CA ARG A 43 33.91 3.29 33.13
C ARG A 43 33.27 4.65 33.39
N LEU A 44 31.98 4.80 33.13
CA LEU A 44 31.23 6.02 33.42
C LEU A 44 31.21 6.28 34.93
N LYS A 45 30.79 5.30 35.73
CA LYS A 45 30.77 5.40 37.19
C LYS A 45 32.13 5.75 37.76
N SER A 46 33.18 5.05 37.32
CA SER A 46 34.56 5.32 37.74
C SER A 46 35.02 6.73 37.36
N ARG A 47 34.66 7.22 36.17
CA ARG A 47 35.03 8.57 35.69
C ARG A 47 34.34 9.68 36.47
N LEU A 48 33.13 9.44 36.96
CA LEU A 48 32.33 10.41 37.72
C LEU A 48 32.47 10.24 39.23
N TRP A 49 33.30 9.29 39.68
CA TRP A 49 33.47 8.92 41.09
C TRP A 49 32.16 8.52 41.77
N THR A 50 31.22 7.94 41.01
CA THR A 50 29.91 7.52 41.53
C THR A 50 30.09 6.43 42.59
N PRO A 51 29.57 6.59 43.82
CA PRO A 51 29.63 5.55 44.85
C PRO A 51 28.90 4.28 44.40
N GLY A 52 29.41 3.12 44.80
CA GLY A 52 28.70 1.85 44.59
C GLY A 52 27.39 1.82 45.40
N GLY A 53 26.34 1.25 44.82
CA GLY A 53 24.99 1.19 45.41
C GLY A 53 24.21 2.49 45.33
N TYR A 54 24.79 3.58 44.79
CA TYR A 54 24.13 4.89 44.73
C TYR A 54 23.21 5.05 43.52
N LEU A 55 23.58 4.46 42.39
CA LEU A 55 22.95 4.74 41.11
C LEU A 55 21.64 3.97 40.95
N CYS A 56 20.53 4.68 40.75
CA CYS A 56 19.27 4.05 40.34
C CYS A 56 19.35 3.66 38.86
N CYS A 57 19.43 2.36 38.61
CA CYS A 57 19.55 1.79 37.27
C CYS A 57 18.19 1.33 36.77
N ILE A 58 17.79 1.82 35.61
CA ILE A 58 16.52 1.51 34.95
C ILE A 58 16.85 0.78 33.66
N GLY A 59 16.42 -0.47 33.54
CA GLY A 59 16.51 -1.25 32.31
C GLY A 59 15.11 -1.49 31.75
N THR A 60 14.80 -0.94 30.58
CA THR A 60 13.54 -1.25 29.89
C THR A 60 13.76 -2.41 28.91
N SER A 61 12.80 -3.31 28.84
CA SER A 61 12.88 -4.49 27.98
C SER A 61 11.49 -5.02 27.66
N ALA A 62 11.27 -5.34 26.38
CA ALA A 62 10.00 -5.90 25.91
C ALA A 62 9.92 -7.43 26.01
N THR A 63 11.06 -8.13 26.11
CA THR A 63 11.12 -9.59 25.87
C THR A 63 11.92 -10.37 26.92
N MET A 64 12.45 -9.70 27.94
CA MET A 64 13.17 -10.37 29.03
C MET A 64 12.20 -11.08 29.98
N GLY A 65 11.63 -12.20 29.54
CA GLY A 65 10.98 -13.22 30.38
C GLY A 65 9.66 -12.86 31.04
N SER A 66 8.94 -13.90 31.49
CA SER A 66 7.78 -13.81 32.38
C SER A 66 8.22 -13.78 33.85
N LYS A 67 7.29 -13.55 34.80
CA LYS A 67 7.54 -13.58 36.25
C LYS A 67 8.30 -14.83 36.73
N ASP A 68 8.20 -15.95 36.01
CA ASP A 68 8.91 -17.21 36.33
C ASP A 68 10.44 -17.12 36.17
N ASN A 69 10.95 -16.12 35.42
CA ASN A 69 12.38 -15.94 35.18
C ASN A 69 12.98 -14.73 35.93
N SER A 70 12.27 -14.20 36.93
CA SER A 70 12.61 -12.97 37.66
C SER A 70 14.06 -12.95 38.16
N LYS A 71 14.52 -14.04 38.78
CA LYS A 71 15.90 -14.12 39.31
C LYS A 71 16.98 -13.98 38.24
N ASN A 72 16.76 -14.57 37.05
CA ASN A 72 17.72 -14.48 35.96
C ASN A 72 17.77 -13.06 35.38
N ILE A 73 16.62 -12.38 35.30
CA ILE A 73 16.52 -10.98 34.87
C ILE A 73 17.28 -10.07 35.83
N ILE A 74 17.04 -10.22 37.14
CA ILE A 74 17.73 -9.46 38.19
C ILE A 74 19.23 -9.71 38.14
N ASN A 75 19.67 -10.97 38.05
CA ASN A 75 21.10 -11.29 37.99
C ASN A 75 21.76 -10.67 36.76
N TYR A 76 21.17 -10.84 35.59
CA TYR A 76 21.69 -10.26 34.36
C TYR A 76 21.73 -8.72 34.42
N ALA A 77 20.66 -8.08 34.86
CA ALA A 77 20.63 -6.61 35.01
C ALA A 77 21.68 -6.14 36.04
N SER A 78 21.81 -6.84 37.16
CA SER A 78 22.83 -6.55 38.18
C SER A 78 24.25 -6.70 37.63
N GLU A 79 24.51 -7.69 36.76
CA GLU A 79 25.80 -7.86 36.07
C GLU A 79 26.06 -6.76 35.03
N ILE A 80 25.04 -6.34 34.27
CA ILE A 80 25.17 -5.27 33.29
C ILE A 80 25.43 -3.93 33.99
N PHE A 81 24.59 -3.57 34.96
CA PHE A 81 24.71 -2.30 35.66
C PHE A 81 25.88 -2.29 36.64
N GLY A 82 26.22 -3.43 37.24
CA GLY A 82 27.16 -3.49 38.36
C GLY A 82 26.60 -2.80 39.60
N GLU A 83 25.30 -2.91 39.85
CA GLU A 83 24.60 -2.50 41.08
C GLU A 83 23.76 -3.67 41.60
N PRO A 84 23.52 -3.76 42.92
CA PRO A 84 22.53 -4.68 43.45
C PRO A 84 21.11 -4.22 43.05
N LEU A 85 20.26 -5.17 42.68
CA LEU A 85 18.84 -4.98 42.44
C LEU A 85 18.04 -5.89 43.37
N GLU A 86 16.95 -5.37 43.92
CA GLU A 86 16.04 -6.10 44.81
C GLU A 86 15.03 -6.96 44.00
N ASP A 87 14.42 -7.94 44.65
CA ASP A 87 13.48 -8.88 43.99
C ASP A 87 12.21 -8.17 43.46
N ASP A 88 11.83 -7.05 44.07
CA ASP A 88 10.70 -6.20 43.66
C ASP A 88 11.07 -5.10 42.65
N ALA A 89 12.34 -5.06 42.21
CA ALA A 89 12.79 -4.12 41.18
C ALA A 89 12.23 -4.45 39.79
N ILE A 90 11.64 -5.63 39.61
CA ILE A 90 10.97 -6.02 38.36
C ILE A 90 9.54 -5.49 38.36
N ILE A 91 9.33 -4.45 37.57
CA ILE A 91 8.00 -3.90 37.28
C ILE A 91 7.51 -4.56 35.99
N THR A 92 6.51 -5.43 36.09
CA THR A 92 5.81 -6.02 34.92
C THR A 92 4.52 -5.29 34.61
N GLU A 93 3.91 -5.58 33.47
CA GLU A 93 2.52 -5.23 33.25
C GLU A 93 1.61 -5.97 34.24
N ASP A 94 0.51 -5.32 34.61
CA ASP A 94 -0.59 -5.91 35.37
C ASP A 94 -1.80 -5.97 34.45
N ARG A 95 -2.31 -7.18 34.21
CA ARG A 95 -3.43 -7.44 33.30
C ARG A 95 -4.49 -8.20 34.09
N LEU A 96 -5.72 -7.69 34.06
CA LEU A 96 -6.86 -8.41 34.61
C LEU A 96 -7.09 -9.68 33.79
N THR A 97 -7.19 -10.81 34.48
CA THR A 97 -7.74 -12.04 33.92
C THR A 97 -9.22 -11.87 33.61
N PRO A 98 -9.82 -12.70 32.73
CA PRO A 98 -11.26 -12.68 32.50
C PRO A 98 -12.08 -12.78 33.80
N ASP A 99 -11.67 -13.66 34.72
CA ASP A 99 -12.36 -13.84 36.00
C ASP A 99 -12.31 -12.59 36.87
N GLU A 100 -11.16 -11.89 36.93
CA GLU A 100 -11.04 -10.62 37.65
C GLU A 100 -11.82 -9.50 36.96
N PHE A 101 -11.83 -9.48 35.63
CA PHE A 101 -12.52 -8.46 34.84
C PHE A 101 -14.04 -8.53 35.04
N PHE A 102 -14.60 -9.73 35.16
CA PHE A 102 -16.04 -9.96 35.36
C PHE A 102 -16.46 -10.23 36.81
N ALA A 103 -15.54 -10.15 37.78
CA ALA A 103 -15.77 -10.59 39.17
C ALA A 103 -17.04 -10.02 39.82
N ASP A 104 -17.38 -8.76 39.52
CA ASP A 104 -18.54 -8.06 40.08
C ASP A 104 -19.73 -7.94 39.10
N THR A 105 -19.75 -8.74 38.02
CA THR A 105 -20.80 -8.65 36.99
C THR A 105 -21.43 -9.99 36.66
N ASP A 106 -22.69 -10.15 37.06
CA ASP A 106 -23.52 -11.27 36.66
C ASP A 106 -23.99 -11.15 35.20
N VAL A 107 -24.13 -12.30 34.55
CA VAL A 107 -24.72 -12.40 33.21
C VAL A 107 -26.24 -12.14 33.30
N SER A 108 -26.75 -11.22 32.49
CA SER A 108 -28.18 -10.93 32.39
C SER A 108 -28.72 -10.86 30.96
N ASP A 109 -27.86 -10.70 29.96
CA ASP A 109 -28.26 -10.67 28.55
C ASP A 109 -27.70 -11.88 27.80
N PHE A 110 -28.58 -12.59 27.09
CA PHE A 110 -28.30 -13.82 26.34
C PHE A 110 -28.67 -13.68 24.85
N THR A 111 -28.90 -12.45 24.39
CA THR A 111 -29.30 -12.18 23.01
C THR A 111 -28.23 -12.64 22.03
N ILE A 112 -28.63 -13.37 21.00
CA ILE A 112 -27.76 -13.77 19.89
C ILE A 112 -28.40 -13.26 18.58
N PRO A 113 -27.61 -12.75 17.61
CA PRO A 113 -28.15 -12.34 16.32
C PRO A 113 -28.89 -13.46 15.58
N SER A 114 -29.99 -13.12 14.91
CA SER A 114 -30.69 -14.02 13.99
C SER A 114 -30.08 -13.96 12.57
N ALA A 115 -30.50 -14.86 11.68
CA ALA A 115 -30.09 -14.80 10.27
C ALA A 115 -30.45 -13.46 9.60
N GLU A 116 -31.65 -12.93 9.86
CA GLU A 116 -32.08 -11.60 9.37
C GLU A 116 -31.18 -10.48 9.91
N HIS A 117 -30.72 -10.59 11.16
CA HIS A 117 -29.78 -9.64 11.71
C HIS A 117 -28.43 -9.68 10.96
N VAL A 118 -27.91 -10.87 10.67
CA VAL A 118 -26.64 -11.05 9.95
C VAL A 118 -26.72 -10.52 8.51
N ASP A 119 -27.79 -10.81 7.79
CA ASP A 119 -27.98 -10.36 6.41
C ASP A 119 -27.98 -8.82 6.32
N GLU A 120 -28.68 -8.17 7.26
CA GLU A 120 -28.73 -6.71 7.31
C GLU A 120 -27.38 -6.10 7.73
N LEU A 121 -26.66 -6.72 8.67
CA LEU A 121 -25.29 -6.28 9.03
C LEU A 121 -24.36 -6.34 7.81
N ASN A 122 -24.41 -7.43 7.03
CA ASN A 122 -23.62 -7.55 5.80
C ASN A 122 -24.01 -6.50 4.75
N ARG A 123 -25.32 -6.25 4.57
CA ARG A 123 -25.82 -5.18 3.68
C ARG A 123 -25.29 -3.80 4.09
N LEU A 124 -25.25 -3.50 5.39
CA LEU A 124 -24.76 -2.22 5.90
C LEU A 124 -23.24 -2.05 5.71
N VAL A 125 -22.47 -3.15 5.80
CA VAL A 125 -21.04 -3.14 5.44
C VAL A 125 -20.84 -2.83 3.96
N GLU A 126 -21.63 -3.44 3.08
CA GLU A 126 -21.58 -3.16 1.63
C GLU A 126 -21.95 -1.70 1.28
N GLN A 127 -22.81 -1.08 2.09
CA GLN A 127 -23.23 0.31 1.94
C GLN A 127 -22.25 1.33 2.55
N ASP A 128 -21.24 0.87 3.30
CA ASP A 128 -20.26 1.73 3.96
C ASP A 128 -20.92 2.73 4.94
N ASP A 129 -21.99 2.30 5.64
CA ASP A 129 -22.76 3.09 6.62
C ASP A 129 -22.46 2.67 8.06
N GLU A 130 -21.45 3.31 8.66
CA GLU A 130 -20.99 3.05 10.04
C GLU A 130 -22.07 3.26 11.09
N MET A 131 -22.82 4.36 11.00
CA MET A 131 -23.77 4.74 12.03
C MET A 131 -24.96 3.77 12.06
N ALA A 132 -25.47 3.39 10.89
CA ALA A 132 -26.51 2.39 10.79
C ALA A 132 -26.00 1.02 11.26
N TYR A 133 -24.78 0.64 10.87
CA TYR A 133 -24.16 -0.62 11.29
C TYR A 133 -24.07 -0.73 12.82
N LEU A 134 -23.54 0.29 13.52
CA LEU A 134 -23.40 0.27 14.97
C LEU A 134 -24.75 0.22 15.70
N LYS A 135 -25.75 0.99 15.23
CA LYS A 135 -27.13 0.95 15.77
C LYS A 135 -27.73 -0.44 15.62
N TYR A 136 -27.56 -1.05 14.46
CA TYR A 136 -28.13 -2.35 14.17
C TYR A 136 -27.40 -3.49 14.89
N ALA A 137 -26.08 -3.38 15.07
CA ALA A 137 -25.29 -4.30 15.89
C ALA A 137 -25.76 -4.29 17.35
N VAL A 138 -26.05 -3.11 17.93
CA VAL A 138 -26.64 -3.02 19.27
C VAL A 138 -27.97 -3.76 19.36
N LYS A 139 -28.88 -3.50 18.41
CA LYS A 139 -30.18 -4.21 18.35
C LYS A 139 -30.02 -5.73 18.22
N SER A 140 -28.97 -6.17 17.52
CA SER A 140 -28.71 -7.59 17.26
C SER A 140 -28.18 -8.35 18.48
N TRP A 141 -27.50 -7.64 19.40
CA TRP A 141 -26.80 -8.23 20.54
C TRP A 141 -27.37 -7.83 21.91
N LEU A 142 -28.28 -6.86 22.00
CA LEU A 142 -28.82 -6.38 23.27
C LEU A 142 -30.35 -6.24 23.21
N THR A 143 -31.07 -6.83 24.17
CA THR A 143 -32.54 -6.81 24.17
C THR A 143 -33.14 -5.47 24.63
N ALA A 144 -32.41 -4.69 25.44
CA ALA A 144 -32.97 -3.51 26.13
C ALA A 144 -31.99 -2.33 26.23
N PHE A 145 -31.50 -1.85 25.09
CA PHE A 145 -30.63 -0.68 25.00
C PHE A 145 -31.41 0.53 24.44
N ASN A 146 -31.56 1.61 25.24
CA ASN A 146 -32.42 2.74 24.90
C ASN A 146 -31.67 4.07 24.77
N GLU A 147 -30.40 4.10 25.17
CA GLU A 147 -29.54 5.27 25.10
C GLU A 147 -29.08 5.55 23.66
N ASP A 148 -28.66 6.79 23.40
CA ASP A 148 -28.05 7.13 22.12
C ASP A 148 -26.55 6.78 22.13
N ILE A 149 -26.17 5.71 21.42
CA ILE A 149 -24.76 5.27 21.32
C ILE A 149 -23.80 6.31 20.73
N PHE A 150 -24.28 7.39 20.14
CA PHE A 150 -23.42 8.45 19.62
C PHE A 150 -23.08 9.52 20.66
N THR A 151 -23.64 9.42 21.87
CA THR A 151 -23.31 10.26 23.02
C THR A 151 -22.28 9.59 23.93
N ASP A 152 -21.53 10.39 24.69
CA ASP A 152 -20.59 9.88 25.70
C ASP A 152 -21.30 8.97 26.71
N GLU A 153 -22.51 9.36 27.15
CA GLU A 153 -23.36 8.60 28.07
C GLU A 153 -23.77 7.27 27.48
N GLY A 154 -24.23 7.24 26.22
CA GLY A 154 -24.63 6.01 25.55
C GLY A 154 -23.46 5.05 25.31
N ARG A 155 -22.26 5.56 25.01
CA ARG A 155 -21.06 4.71 24.87
C ARG A 155 -20.61 4.10 26.19
N ILE A 156 -20.80 4.81 27.30
CA ILE A 156 -20.56 4.31 28.66
C ILE A 156 -21.67 3.33 29.08
N ALA A 157 -22.92 3.58 28.71
CA ALA A 157 -24.01 2.63 28.93
C ALA A 157 -23.75 1.32 28.16
N LEU A 158 -23.29 1.42 26.91
CA LEU A 158 -22.99 0.27 26.06
C LEU A 158 -21.96 -0.66 26.72
N SER A 159 -20.88 -0.13 27.32
CA SER A 159 -19.91 -0.98 28.02
C SER A 159 -20.54 -1.73 29.20
N LYS A 160 -21.45 -1.11 29.94
CA LYS A 160 -22.11 -1.76 31.08
C LYS A 160 -23.02 -2.91 30.65
N HIS A 161 -23.78 -2.72 29.57
CA HIS A 161 -24.59 -3.78 28.98
C HIS A 161 -23.72 -4.91 28.41
N LEU A 162 -22.63 -4.57 27.72
CA LEU A 162 -21.68 -5.55 27.21
C LEU A 162 -21.06 -6.40 28.34
N MET A 163 -20.71 -5.80 29.48
CA MET A 163 -20.19 -6.53 30.64
C MET A 163 -21.13 -7.63 31.16
N GLN A 164 -22.45 -7.46 30.98
CA GLN A 164 -23.49 -8.40 31.41
C GLN A 164 -23.87 -9.44 30.33
N HIS A 165 -23.21 -9.41 29.17
CA HIS A 165 -23.58 -10.21 28.00
C HIS A 165 -22.90 -11.59 28.02
N SER A 166 -23.70 -12.67 27.98
CA SER A 166 -23.26 -14.07 28.12
C SER A 166 -22.17 -14.45 27.10
N PHE A 167 -22.41 -14.16 25.83
CA PHE A 167 -21.46 -14.49 24.77
C PHE A 167 -20.15 -13.72 24.89
N LEU A 168 -20.19 -12.46 25.36
CA LEU A 168 -18.98 -11.65 25.53
C LEU A 168 -18.10 -12.25 26.61
N GLN A 169 -18.67 -12.56 27.78
CA GLN A 169 -17.94 -13.19 28.87
C GLN A 169 -17.32 -14.51 28.41
N SER A 170 -18.10 -15.34 27.70
CA SER A 170 -17.62 -16.62 27.16
C SER A 170 -16.48 -16.44 26.15
N ALA A 171 -16.58 -15.46 25.25
CA ALA A 171 -15.55 -15.16 24.27
C ALA A 171 -14.26 -14.63 24.91
N ILE A 172 -14.36 -13.71 25.87
CA ILE A 172 -13.20 -13.16 26.58
C ILE A 172 -12.53 -14.24 27.45
N SER A 173 -13.31 -15.09 28.13
CA SER A 173 -12.78 -16.21 28.91
C SER A 173 -12.11 -17.27 28.04
N LEU A 174 -12.66 -17.58 26.85
CA LEU A 174 -12.02 -18.46 25.87
C LEU A 174 -10.70 -17.85 25.35
N MET A 175 -10.71 -16.56 25.03
CA MET A 175 -9.55 -15.88 24.47
C MET A 175 -8.41 -15.77 25.47
N GLY A 176 -8.72 -15.44 26.73
CA GLY A 176 -7.73 -15.23 27.79
C GLY A 176 -6.64 -14.26 27.34
N SER A 177 -5.39 -14.73 27.24
CA SER A 177 -4.24 -13.95 26.75
C SER A 177 -3.79 -14.32 25.32
N ASN A 178 -4.57 -15.11 24.59
CA ASN A 178 -4.23 -15.62 23.26
C ASN A 178 -4.97 -14.90 22.14
N TYR A 179 -4.43 -14.98 20.94
CA TYR A 179 -5.06 -14.47 19.72
C TYR A 179 -5.82 -15.58 19.00
N TYR A 180 -7.03 -15.28 18.54
CA TYR A 180 -7.89 -16.25 17.87
C TYR A 180 -8.47 -15.71 16.57
N GLN A 181 -8.67 -16.61 15.62
CA GLN A 181 -9.50 -16.33 14.46
C GLN A 181 -10.97 -16.41 14.86
N ALA A 182 -11.81 -15.53 14.31
CA ALA A 182 -13.25 -15.55 14.58
C ALA A 182 -13.89 -16.92 14.32
N SER A 183 -13.45 -17.63 13.27
CA SER A 183 -13.90 -19.00 12.97
C SER A 183 -13.64 -19.99 14.09
N HIS A 184 -12.51 -19.88 14.79
CA HIS A 184 -12.20 -20.77 15.90
C HIS A 184 -13.02 -20.43 17.15
N ILE A 185 -13.25 -19.14 17.43
CA ILE A 185 -14.15 -18.70 18.50
C ILE A 185 -15.55 -19.28 18.29
N ILE A 186 -16.06 -19.23 17.04
CA ILE A 186 -17.35 -19.80 16.67
C ILE A 186 -17.36 -21.32 16.86
N GLU A 187 -16.31 -22.01 16.41
CA GLU A 187 -16.20 -23.47 16.49
C GLU A 187 -16.22 -23.99 17.93
N GLU A 188 -15.54 -23.31 18.86
CA GLU A 188 -15.50 -23.67 20.27
C GLU A 188 -16.78 -23.28 21.02
N LEU A 189 -17.33 -22.09 20.74
CA LEU A 189 -18.48 -21.57 21.48
C LEU A 189 -19.83 -22.10 20.99
N ARG A 190 -19.96 -22.62 19.76
CA ARG A 190 -21.24 -23.16 19.25
C ARG A 190 -21.84 -24.27 20.12
N ILE A 191 -21.02 -24.98 20.91
CA ILE A 191 -21.49 -26.01 21.85
C ILE A 191 -22.46 -25.39 22.87
N ASN A 192 -22.17 -24.18 23.34
CA ASN A 192 -22.96 -23.44 24.31
C ASN A 192 -23.92 -22.43 23.64
N TYR A 193 -23.68 -22.08 22.38
CA TYR A 193 -24.46 -21.13 21.59
C TYR A 193 -24.83 -21.73 20.22
N PRO A 194 -25.73 -22.74 20.17
CA PRO A 194 -26.04 -23.49 18.96
C PRO A 194 -26.72 -22.63 17.88
N ASP A 195 -27.31 -21.49 18.24
CA ASP A 195 -27.92 -20.56 17.30
C ASP A 195 -26.92 -20.05 16.25
N LEU A 196 -25.61 -20.04 16.57
CA LEU A 196 -24.56 -19.66 15.62
C LEU A 196 -24.44 -20.62 14.43
N ASP A 197 -24.79 -21.90 14.58
CA ASP A 197 -24.77 -22.89 13.49
C ASP A 197 -25.90 -22.64 12.48
N SER A 198 -26.93 -21.89 12.86
CA SER A 198 -28.05 -21.53 11.97
C SER A 198 -27.77 -20.32 11.07
N LEU A 199 -26.64 -19.62 11.31
CA LEU A 199 -26.26 -18.43 10.57
C LEU A 199 -25.39 -18.80 9.36
N GLU A 200 -25.71 -18.25 8.18
CA GLU A 200 -24.89 -18.45 6.99
C GLU A 200 -23.49 -17.82 7.15
N ASP A 201 -23.42 -16.66 7.82
CA ASP A 201 -22.16 -15.98 8.13
C ASP A 201 -22.05 -15.63 9.63
N SER A 202 -21.82 -16.64 10.46
CA SER A 202 -21.61 -16.44 11.91
C SER A 202 -20.39 -15.55 12.22
N ARG A 203 -19.46 -15.34 11.27
CA ARG A 203 -18.35 -14.39 11.45
C ARG A 203 -18.82 -12.95 11.45
N ALA A 204 -19.77 -12.58 10.59
CA ALA A 204 -20.35 -11.24 10.59
C ALA A 204 -21.03 -10.92 11.93
N ALA A 205 -21.73 -11.90 12.52
CA ALA A 205 -22.29 -11.78 13.87
C ALA A 205 -21.20 -11.48 14.91
N VAL A 206 -20.17 -12.32 15.03
CA VAL A 206 -19.08 -12.13 16.01
C VAL A 206 -18.31 -10.82 15.76
N ASN A 207 -18.04 -10.47 14.51
CA ASN A 207 -17.36 -9.21 14.16
C ASN A 207 -18.19 -7.99 14.56
N SER A 208 -19.53 -8.04 14.46
CA SER A 208 -20.39 -6.95 14.91
C SER A 208 -20.32 -6.74 16.43
N LEU A 209 -20.18 -7.81 17.21
CA LEU A 209 -19.93 -7.70 18.66
C LEU A 209 -18.56 -7.04 18.92
N PHE A 210 -17.51 -7.46 18.22
CA PHE A 210 -16.19 -6.85 18.34
C PHE A 210 -16.17 -5.38 17.94
N ALA A 211 -16.99 -4.98 16.95
CA ALA A 211 -17.20 -3.58 16.61
C ALA A 211 -17.83 -2.81 17.79
N LEU A 212 -18.85 -3.36 18.45
CA LEU A 212 -19.45 -2.75 19.65
C LEU A 212 -18.45 -2.60 20.80
N ILE A 213 -17.63 -3.63 21.06
CA ILE A 213 -16.57 -3.58 22.08
C ILE A 213 -15.57 -2.45 21.77
N SER A 214 -15.11 -2.37 20.51
CA SER A 214 -14.18 -1.33 20.04
C SER A 214 -14.79 0.08 20.14
N TYR A 215 -16.10 0.18 19.95
CA TYR A 215 -16.82 1.46 19.97
C TYR A 215 -17.21 1.92 21.38
N ALA A 216 -17.48 0.99 22.31
CA ALA A 216 -17.84 1.25 23.70
C ALA A 216 -16.74 1.99 24.48
N ARG A 217 -17.13 2.73 25.52
CA ARG A 217 -16.22 3.56 26.31
C ARG A 217 -16.47 3.40 27.80
N THR A 218 -15.46 3.69 28.60
CA THR A 218 -15.53 3.76 30.07
C THR A 218 -15.08 5.14 30.54
N GLY A 219 -15.13 5.39 31.85
CA GLY A 219 -14.75 6.68 32.45
C GLY A 219 -15.96 7.58 32.68
N SER A 220 -15.82 8.87 32.37
CA SER A 220 -16.86 9.87 32.55
C SER A 220 -17.05 10.70 31.28
N VAL A 221 -18.20 11.36 31.18
CA VAL A 221 -18.51 12.31 30.10
C VAL A 221 -17.39 13.34 29.97
N GLY A 222 -16.91 13.58 28.74
CA GLY A 222 -15.76 14.45 28.43
C GLY A 222 -14.38 13.84 28.71
N HIS A 223 -14.29 12.70 29.40
CA HIS A 223 -13.05 12.00 29.74
C HIS A 223 -13.17 10.49 29.47
N LEU A 224 -13.57 10.16 28.24
CA LEU A 224 -13.77 8.79 27.79
C LEU A 224 -12.45 8.04 27.69
N ARG A 225 -12.50 6.75 28.02
CA ARG A 225 -11.44 5.76 27.78
C ARG A 225 -12.00 4.59 26.98
N PRO A 226 -11.20 3.88 26.17
CA PRO A 226 -11.63 2.64 25.54
C PRO A 226 -12.22 1.66 26.57
N PHE A 227 -13.30 0.96 26.23
CA PHE A 227 -13.82 -0.12 27.07
C PHE A 227 -12.82 -1.28 27.12
N LEU A 228 -12.49 -1.83 25.96
CA LEU A 228 -11.40 -2.78 25.76
C LEU A 228 -10.64 -2.38 24.50
N ASN A 229 -9.33 -2.67 24.47
CA ASN A 229 -8.51 -2.45 23.28
C ASN A 229 -8.64 -3.66 22.35
N VAL A 230 -9.44 -3.53 21.29
CA VAL A 230 -9.58 -4.57 20.27
C VAL A 230 -8.39 -4.51 19.32
N GLN A 231 -7.61 -5.58 19.25
CA GLN A 231 -6.46 -5.69 18.36
C GLN A 231 -6.75 -6.69 17.24
N VAL A 232 -6.69 -6.22 15.99
CA VAL A 232 -6.85 -7.07 14.80
C VAL A 232 -5.48 -7.27 14.15
N GLN A 233 -5.04 -8.52 14.08
CA GLN A 233 -3.77 -8.90 13.44
C GLN A 233 -4.01 -9.49 12.06
N LEU A 234 -3.40 -8.89 11.03
CA LEU A 234 -3.45 -9.38 9.66
C LEU A 234 -2.09 -9.95 9.26
N TRP A 235 -2.05 -11.25 9.05
CA TRP A 235 -0.86 -11.96 8.57
C TRP A 235 -0.87 -11.99 7.05
N MET A 236 0.09 -11.31 6.43
CA MET A 236 0.21 -11.23 4.98
C MET A 236 1.50 -11.86 4.51
N ARG A 237 1.41 -12.78 3.55
CA ARG A 237 2.57 -13.43 2.94
C ARG A 237 2.98 -12.72 1.66
N GLU A 238 4.28 -12.52 1.47
CA GLU A 238 4.83 -11.99 0.22
C GLU A 238 4.54 -12.94 -0.96
N LEU A 239 3.96 -12.41 -2.04
CA LEU A 239 3.73 -13.17 -3.29
C LEU A 239 4.97 -13.11 -4.19
N ARG A 240 6.10 -13.56 -3.66
CA ARG A 240 7.39 -13.52 -4.37
C ARG A 240 7.48 -14.71 -5.32
N ARG A 241 7.97 -14.47 -6.55
CA ARG A 241 8.15 -15.50 -7.58
C ARG A 241 6.85 -16.27 -7.85
N LEU A 242 5.78 -15.53 -8.14
CA LEU A 242 4.50 -16.12 -8.53
C LEU A 242 4.64 -16.79 -9.91
N LEU A 243 4.18 -18.03 -10.02
CA LEU A 243 4.14 -18.80 -11.24
C LEU A 243 2.69 -19.14 -11.59
N ALA A 244 2.40 -19.36 -12.87
CA ALA A 244 1.12 -19.91 -13.32
C ALA A 244 1.33 -21.26 -13.99
N LYS A 245 0.41 -22.19 -13.73
CA LYS A 245 0.34 -23.47 -14.45
C LYS A 245 0.06 -23.19 -15.93
N VAL A 246 0.74 -23.89 -16.82
CA VAL A 246 0.38 -23.90 -18.24
C VAL A 246 -0.87 -24.76 -18.41
N SER A 247 -1.96 -24.13 -18.81
CA SER A 247 -3.26 -24.79 -19.01
C SER A 247 -4.07 -24.01 -20.05
N PRO A 248 -4.85 -24.68 -20.90
CA PRO A 248 -5.73 -24.01 -21.86
C PRO A 248 -6.90 -23.26 -21.19
N ASN A 249 -7.46 -23.82 -20.12
CA ASN A 249 -8.75 -23.35 -19.58
C ASN A 249 -8.68 -22.82 -18.15
N ASN A 250 -7.71 -23.29 -17.33
CA ASN A 250 -7.66 -22.99 -15.91
C ASN A 250 -6.32 -22.39 -15.50
N VAL A 251 -6.30 -21.08 -15.22
CA VAL A 251 -5.10 -20.42 -14.69
C VAL A 251 -5.02 -20.65 -13.19
N THR A 252 -4.11 -21.52 -12.77
CA THR A 252 -3.77 -21.72 -11.35
C THR A 252 -2.45 -21.05 -11.04
N TYR A 253 -2.45 -20.14 -10.07
CA TYR A 253 -1.24 -19.49 -9.59
C TYR A 253 -0.67 -20.22 -8.38
N SER A 254 0.65 -20.20 -8.23
CA SER A 254 1.33 -20.72 -7.03
C SER A 254 2.64 -19.99 -6.78
N ILE A 255 3.04 -19.90 -5.52
CA ILE A 255 4.35 -19.38 -5.14
C ILE A 255 5.38 -20.47 -5.43
N ALA A 256 6.51 -20.11 -6.06
CA ALA A 256 7.54 -21.08 -6.43
C ALA A 256 8.04 -21.97 -5.27
N HIS A 257 8.00 -21.48 -4.03
CA HIS A 257 8.42 -22.21 -2.84
C HIS A 257 7.40 -23.24 -2.34
N ASP A 258 6.12 -23.08 -2.71
CA ASP A 258 5.04 -23.99 -2.30
C ASP A 258 4.92 -25.20 -3.22
N LEU A 259 5.58 -25.15 -4.39
CA LEU A 259 5.55 -26.22 -5.38
C LEU A 259 6.64 -27.24 -5.12
N ASN A 260 6.27 -28.53 -5.16
CA ASN A 260 7.24 -29.61 -5.18
C ASN A 260 7.85 -29.79 -6.59
N SER A 261 8.96 -30.54 -6.70
CA SER A 261 9.71 -30.69 -7.95
C SER A 261 8.88 -31.25 -9.13
N PRO A 262 7.97 -32.22 -8.95
CA PRO A 262 7.05 -32.64 -10.00
C PRO A 262 6.10 -31.51 -10.46
N GLN A 263 5.44 -30.83 -9.52
CA GLN A 263 4.50 -29.75 -9.85
C GLN A 263 5.18 -28.61 -10.58
N ALA A 264 6.35 -28.17 -10.12
CA ALA A 264 7.08 -27.03 -10.67
C ALA A 264 7.39 -27.14 -12.17
N LYS A 265 7.43 -28.36 -12.74
CA LYS A 265 7.67 -28.58 -14.17
C LYS A 265 6.55 -28.01 -15.06
N HIS A 266 5.34 -27.88 -14.55
CA HIS A 266 4.18 -27.40 -15.30
C HIS A 266 3.89 -25.90 -15.09
N TYR A 267 4.76 -25.19 -14.36
CA TYR A 267 4.55 -23.80 -13.97
C TYR A 267 5.62 -22.90 -14.58
N LEU A 268 5.21 -21.73 -15.07
CA LEU A 268 6.09 -20.70 -15.62
C LEU A 268 5.83 -19.34 -14.95
N PRO A 269 6.85 -18.47 -14.82
CA PRO A 269 6.69 -17.07 -14.46
C PRO A 269 5.74 -16.36 -15.39
N VAL A 270 4.99 -15.44 -14.81
CA VAL A 270 3.92 -14.72 -15.48
C VAL A 270 4.41 -13.32 -15.79
N VAL A 271 4.27 -12.90 -17.03
CA VAL A 271 4.43 -11.51 -17.46
C VAL A 271 3.06 -10.89 -17.67
N ASN A 272 2.86 -9.68 -17.18
CA ASN A 272 1.63 -8.92 -17.35
C ASN A 272 1.97 -7.48 -17.78
N CYS A 273 1.25 -6.97 -18.77
CA CYS A 273 1.30 -5.56 -19.14
C CYS A 273 0.33 -4.75 -18.26
N ARG A 274 0.87 -3.80 -17.49
CA ARG A 274 0.08 -2.92 -16.63
C ARG A 274 -0.83 -1.93 -17.38
N ASP A 275 -0.57 -1.69 -18.66
CA ASP A 275 -1.27 -0.68 -19.45
C ASP A 275 -2.45 -1.28 -20.22
N CYS A 276 -2.23 -2.39 -20.95
CA CYS A 276 -3.27 -3.08 -21.72
C CYS A 276 -3.82 -4.35 -21.05
N GLY A 277 -3.22 -4.85 -19.97
CA GLY A 277 -3.69 -6.04 -19.25
C GLY A 277 -3.21 -7.37 -19.81
N GLU A 278 -2.57 -7.36 -20.99
CA GLU A 278 -2.14 -8.58 -21.67
C GLU A 278 -1.18 -9.40 -20.81
N THR A 279 -1.46 -10.70 -20.70
CA THR A 279 -0.79 -11.60 -19.75
C THR A 279 -0.31 -12.85 -20.47
N GLY A 280 0.91 -13.29 -20.16
CA GLY A 280 1.49 -14.49 -20.76
C GLY A 280 2.51 -15.13 -19.84
N TRP A 281 3.08 -16.22 -20.31
CA TRP A 281 4.20 -16.89 -19.65
C TRP A 281 5.54 -16.37 -20.18
N ALA A 282 6.57 -16.41 -19.35
CA ALA A 282 7.93 -16.14 -19.78
C ALA A 282 8.86 -17.28 -19.37
N SER A 283 9.77 -17.66 -20.26
CA SER A 283 10.68 -18.78 -20.03
C SER A 283 12.00 -18.62 -20.79
N ILE A 284 12.87 -19.61 -20.64
CA ILE A 284 14.04 -19.84 -21.48
C ILE A 284 13.87 -21.25 -22.04
N LEU A 285 14.01 -21.39 -23.36
CA LEU A 285 13.97 -22.71 -24.00
C LEU A 285 15.26 -23.46 -23.70
N ASN A 286 15.14 -24.74 -23.36
CA ASN A 286 16.29 -25.64 -23.31
C ASN A 286 16.71 -26.09 -24.71
N GLU A 287 17.78 -26.89 -24.81
CA GLU A 287 18.29 -27.42 -26.09
C GLU A 287 17.27 -28.26 -26.87
N ARG A 288 16.23 -28.77 -26.20
CA ARG A 288 15.13 -29.56 -26.79
C ARG A 288 13.91 -28.72 -27.17
N GLY A 289 13.96 -27.39 -26.99
CA GLY A 289 12.83 -26.50 -27.26
C GLY A 289 11.73 -26.52 -26.19
N ASN A 290 11.99 -27.06 -25.00
CA ASN A 290 11.02 -27.07 -23.91
C ASN A 290 11.17 -25.80 -23.06
N ALA A 291 10.05 -25.14 -22.77
CA ALA A 291 9.96 -24.05 -21.82
C ALA A 291 10.04 -24.62 -20.40
N SER A 292 11.25 -24.73 -19.84
CA SER A 292 11.48 -25.35 -18.53
C SER A 292 12.08 -24.38 -17.52
N MET A 293 11.58 -24.44 -16.28
CA MET A 293 12.03 -23.61 -15.16
C MET A 293 12.77 -24.48 -14.13
N VAL A 294 14.01 -24.87 -14.43
CA VAL A 294 14.83 -25.62 -13.45
C VAL A 294 15.61 -24.67 -12.53
N ASN A 295 15.95 -23.46 -13.00
CA ASN A 295 16.68 -22.46 -12.22
C ASN A 295 16.06 -21.06 -12.36
N LEU A 296 15.22 -20.70 -11.38
CA LEU A 296 14.55 -19.39 -11.34
C LEU A 296 15.54 -18.24 -11.25
N GLU A 297 16.64 -18.37 -10.52
CA GLU A 297 17.61 -17.30 -10.35
C GLU A 297 18.24 -16.89 -11.69
N VAL A 298 18.63 -17.86 -12.51
CA VAL A 298 19.14 -17.62 -13.86
C VAL A 298 18.09 -16.93 -14.73
N PHE A 299 16.83 -17.37 -14.67
CA PHE A 299 15.73 -16.73 -15.39
C PHE A 299 15.56 -15.25 -14.99
N TYR A 300 15.41 -14.95 -13.70
CA TYR A 300 15.21 -13.57 -13.24
C TYR A 300 16.40 -12.68 -13.63
N ASN A 301 17.63 -13.16 -13.48
CA ASN A 301 18.83 -12.41 -13.86
C ASN A 301 18.87 -12.09 -15.36
N ARG A 302 18.42 -13.00 -16.23
CA ARG A 302 18.33 -12.76 -17.67
C ARG A 302 17.16 -11.87 -18.05
N TYR A 303 16.00 -12.08 -17.43
CA TYR A 303 14.82 -11.25 -17.65
C TYR A 303 15.10 -9.77 -17.35
N PHE A 304 15.68 -9.47 -16.18
CA PHE A 304 16.01 -8.08 -15.80
C PHE A 304 17.14 -7.46 -16.61
N LYS A 305 17.92 -8.26 -17.35
CA LYS A 305 18.90 -7.78 -18.34
C LYS A 305 18.30 -7.59 -19.74
N ALA A 306 17.01 -7.90 -19.90
CA ALA A 306 16.31 -7.94 -21.19
C ALA A 306 17.09 -8.79 -22.22
N ASP A 307 17.51 -9.99 -21.81
CA ASP A 307 18.27 -10.94 -22.62
C ASP A 307 17.41 -11.50 -23.77
N GLU A 308 18.00 -11.63 -24.96
CA GLU A 308 17.34 -12.12 -26.18
C GLU A 308 16.87 -13.58 -26.06
N LYS A 309 17.44 -14.36 -25.13
CA LYS A 309 17.04 -15.76 -24.87
C LYS A 309 15.72 -15.89 -24.12
N ILE A 310 15.16 -14.80 -23.62
CA ILE A 310 13.85 -14.80 -22.97
C ILE A 310 12.79 -14.95 -24.05
N ILE A 311 11.96 -16.00 -23.93
CA ILE A 311 10.77 -16.17 -24.73
C ILE A 311 9.54 -15.78 -23.92
N MET A 312 8.62 -15.04 -24.53
CA MET A 312 7.31 -14.72 -23.96
C MET A 312 6.24 -15.43 -24.79
N LEU A 313 5.30 -16.06 -24.12
CA LEU A 313 4.28 -16.94 -24.70
C LEU A 313 2.91 -16.39 -24.26
N PHE A 314 2.20 -15.71 -25.15
CA PHE A 314 0.90 -15.13 -24.86
C PHE A 314 -0.20 -16.07 -25.35
N PRO A 315 -1.11 -16.57 -24.49
CA PRO A 315 -2.20 -17.47 -24.87
C PRO A 315 -3.29 -16.72 -25.64
N GLN A 316 -3.04 -16.51 -26.93
CA GLN A 316 -3.90 -15.79 -27.86
C GLN A 316 -4.10 -16.64 -29.11
N THR A 317 -5.25 -16.45 -29.76
CA THR A 317 -5.56 -17.19 -30.99
C THR A 317 -4.63 -16.75 -32.12
N HIS A 318 -4.41 -17.65 -33.09
CA HIS A 318 -3.58 -17.31 -34.25
C HIS A 318 -4.26 -16.32 -35.21
N GLU A 319 -5.58 -16.12 -35.11
CA GLU A 319 -6.33 -15.12 -35.90
C GLU A 319 -6.01 -13.69 -35.47
N ASP A 320 -5.68 -13.49 -34.19
CA ASP A 320 -5.33 -12.18 -33.61
C ASP A 320 -3.85 -11.77 -33.86
N ALA A 321 -3.11 -12.57 -34.64
CA ALA A 321 -1.70 -12.34 -34.90
C ALA A 321 -1.48 -11.09 -35.77
N SER A 322 -0.90 -10.05 -35.17
CA SER A 322 -0.40 -8.87 -35.88
C SER A 322 1.06 -9.03 -36.32
N GLU A 323 1.53 -8.11 -37.16
CA GLU A 323 2.92 -8.10 -37.65
C GLU A 323 3.92 -8.02 -36.47
N GLY A 324 4.91 -8.93 -36.44
CA GLY A 324 5.91 -9.02 -35.37
C GLY A 324 5.66 -10.12 -34.33
N PHE A 325 4.61 -10.92 -34.51
CA PHE A 325 4.39 -12.15 -33.74
C PHE A 325 4.63 -13.39 -34.59
N ILE A 326 5.15 -14.44 -33.95
CA ILE A 326 5.26 -15.78 -34.51
C ILE A 326 4.20 -16.66 -33.84
N LYS A 327 3.45 -17.37 -34.66
CA LYS A 327 2.48 -18.38 -34.22
C LYS A 327 3.21 -19.60 -33.67
N ALA A 328 2.75 -20.07 -32.51
CA ALA A 328 3.33 -21.22 -31.84
C ALA A 328 2.25 -21.99 -31.04
N LYS A 329 2.61 -23.19 -30.62
CA LYS A 329 1.82 -24.00 -29.68
C LYS A 329 2.70 -24.47 -28.53
N LEU A 330 2.15 -24.47 -27.31
CA LEU A 330 2.82 -24.86 -26.07
C LEU A 330 2.10 -26.06 -25.45
N CYS A 331 2.80 -27.18 -25.25
CA CYS A 331 2.23 -28.34 -24.57
C CYS A 331 2.18 -28.12 -23.05
N PRO A 332 1.02 -28.33 -22.38
CA PRO A 332 0.89 -28.15 -20.93
C PRO A 332 1.57 -29.25 -20.09
N GLU A 333 1.82 -30.42 -20.68
CA GLU A 333 2.42 -31.57 -19.98
C GLU A 333 3.94 -31.64 -20.15
N CYS A 334 4.45 -31.69 -21.38
CA CYS A 334 5.89 -31.83 -21.64
C CYS A 334 6.62 -30.49 -21.80
N MET A 335 5.88 -29.37 -21.80
CA MET A 335 6.38 -28.00 -21.95
C MET A 335 7.08 -27.71 -23.30
N GLN A 336 6.89 -28.57 -24.30
CA GLN A 336 7.45 -28.37 -25.63
C GLN A 336 6.79 -27.16 -26.31
N VAL A 337 7.62 -26.25 -26.83
CA VAL A 337 7.18 -25.12 -27.66
C VAL A 337 7.44 -25.47 -29.11
N LYS A 338 6.39 -25.47 -29.93
CA LYS A 338 6.48 -25.64 -31.38
C LYS A 338 6.17 -24.33 -32.05
N ILE A 339 7.02 -23.91 -32.99
CA ILE A 339 6.92 -22.64 -33.70
C ILE A 339 6.55 -22.93 -35.15
N GLY A 340 5.54 -22.23 -35.70
CA GLY A 340 5.02 -22.45 -37.05
C GLY A 340 3.49 -22.31 -37.16
N GLU A 341 2.98 -22.29 -38.39
CA GLU A 341 1.54 -22.15 -38.66
C GLU A 341 0.83 -23.53 -38.74
N ASP A 342 1.47 -24.54 -39.32
CA ASP A 342 0.92 -25.89 -39.51
C ASP A 342 1.35 -26.86 -38.40
N ILE A 343 1.00 -26.56 -37.15
CA ILE A 343 1.31 -27.42 -36.00
C ILE A 343 0.08 -28.25 -35.63
N ASP A 344 0.24 -29.57 -35.46
CA ASP A 344 -0.81 -30.45 -34.93
C ASP A 344 -1.34 -29.91 -33.58
N ASN A 345 -2.64 -30.06 -33.34
CA ASN A 345 -3.26 -29.71 -32.07
C ASN A 345 -2.73 -30.59 -30.93
N HIS A 346 -2.24 -31.79 -31.23
CA HIS A 346 -1.68 -32.70 -30.23
C HIS A 346 -0.15 -32.71 -30.24
N CYS A 347 0.44 -32.73 -29.05
CA CYS A 347 1.88 -32.84 -28.91
C CYS A 347 2.39 -34.22 -29.35
N GLU A 348 3.31 -34.28 -30.31
CA GLU A 348 3.92 -35.54 -30.78
C GLU A 348 4.56 -36.39 -29.67
N SER A 349 5.01 -35.77 -28.56
CA SER A 349 5.72 -36.50 -27.50
C SER A 349 4.78 -37.14 -26.47
N CYS A 350 3.60 -36.57 -26.22
CA CYS A 350 2.69 -37.05 -25.17
C CYS A 350 1.22 -37.12 -25.59
N SER A 351 0.90 -36.77 -26.84
CA SER A 351 -0.44 -36.75 -27.42
C SER A 351 -1.45 -35.88 -26.67
N ILE A 352 -0.97 -34.88 -25.93
CA ILE A 352 -1.82 -33.92 -25.21
C ILE A 352 -2.07 -32.71 -26.08
N GLU A 353 -3.31 -32.20 -26.04
CA GLU A 353 -3.71 -30.96 -26.71
C GLU A 353 -2.82 -29.79 -26.28
N MET A 354 -2.31 -29.05 -27.27
CA MET A 354 -1.41 -27.93 -27.07
C MET A 354 -2.18 -26.61 -27.01
N VAL A 355 -1.65 -25.67 -26.24
CA VAL A 355 -2.19 -24.31 -26.10
C VAL A 355 -1.64 -23.44 -27.23
N GLU A 356 -2.51 -22.75 -27.97
CA GLU A 356 -2.07 -21.73 -28.93
C GLU A 356 -1.43 -20.54 -28.22
N VAL A 357 -0.27 -20.13 -28.70
CA VAL A 357 0.46 -18.99 -28.15
C VAL A 357 1.07 -18.13 -29.25
N LEU A 358 1.10 -16.81 -29.02
CA LEU A 358 1.81 -15.85 -29.83
C LEU A 358 3.16 -15.50 -29.18
N VAL A 359 4.21 -15.50 -29.99
CA VAL A 359 5.59 -15.22 -29.56
C VAL A 359 6.11 -13.97 -30.23
N PRO A 360 6.43 -12.89 -29.50
CA PRO A 360 7.00 -11.68 -30.11
C PRO A 360 8.39 -11.95 -30.69
N SER A 361 8.65 -11.48 -31.91
CA SER A 361 9.97 -11.62 -32.55
C SER A 361 10.33 -10.41 -33.44
N PRO A 362 11.41 -9.67 -33.10
CA PRO A 362 12.19 -9.75 -31.87
C PRO A 362 11.45 -9.15 -30.67
N ASN A 363 11.86 -9.53 -29.46
CA ASN A 363 11.47 -8.79 -28.26
C ASN A 363 12.05 -7.38 -28.30
N LYS A 364 11.21 -6.38 -28.56
CA LYS A 364 11.63 -4.96 -28.56
C LYS A 364 12.01 -4.52 -27.15
N THR A 365 13.07 -3.73 -27.03
CA THR A 365 13.56 -3.21 -25.74
C THR A 365 13.71 -1.68 -25.75
N THR A 366 13.75 -1.09 -24.56
CA THR A 366 13.91 0.35 -24.32
C THR A 366 14.79 0.58 -23.10
N GLY A 367 15.27 1.82 -22.92
CA GLY A 367 16.09 2.24 -21.78
C GLY A 367 17.57 2.32 -22.11
N SER A 368 18.35 2.79 -21.14
CA SER A 368 19.82 2.88 -21.28
C SER A 368 20.46 1.50 -21.14
N ARG A 369 21.76 1.40 -21.47
CA ARG A 369 22.52 0.14 -21.47
C ARG A 369 22.41 -0.65 -20.16
N ASN A 370 22.35 0.03 -19.01
CA ASN A 370 22.30 -0.58 -17.68
C ASN A 370 20.87 -0.80 -17.17
N TYR A 371 19.86 -0.28 -17.84
CA TYR A 371 18.46 -0.30 -17.41
C TYR A 371 17.53 -0.64 -18.59
N LYS A 372 17.89 -1.68 -19.35
CA LYS A 372 17.06 -2.19 -20.45
C LYS A 372 15.81 -2.88 -19.92
N GLN A 373 14.70 -2.69 -20.64
CA GLN A 373 13.40 -3.27 -20.31
C GLN A 373 12.68 -3.68 -21.60
N PHE A 374 11.83 -4.70 -21.51
CA PHE A 374 10.99 -5.13 -22.64
C PHE A 374 9.85 -4.15 -22.90
N ILE A 375 9.56 -3.91 -24.17
CA ILE A 375 8.40 -3.14 -24.63
C ILE A 375 7.24 -4.12 -24.80
N CYS A 376 6.04 -3.77 -24.32
CA CYS A 376 4.84 -4.55 -24.56
C CYS A 376 4.59 -4.69 -26.07
N PRO A 377 4.48 -5.92 -26.61
CA PRO A 377 4.35 -6.13 -28.03
C PRO A 377 2.93 -5.80 -28.55
N PHE A 378 1.95 -5.68 -27.66
CA PHE A 378 0.56 -5.36 -28.00
C PHE A 378 0.29 -3.85 -28.02
N CYS A 379 0.55 -3.15 -26.91
CA CYS A 379 0.25 -1.71 -26.80
C CYS A 379 1.47 -0.79 -26.96
N GLY A 380 2.68 -1.34 -27.16
CA GLY A 380 3.91 -0.55 -27.28
C GLY A 380 4.38 0.11 -25.97
N SER A 381 3.81 -0.27 -24.82
CA SER A 381 4.21 0.27 -23.53
C SER A 381 5.68 -0.03 -23.22
N ARG A 382 6.46 1.02 -22.94
CA ARG A 382 7.90 0.95 -22.68
C ARG A 382 8.25 0.42 -21.28
N ARG A 383 7.31 0.44 -20.33
CA ARG A 383 7.51 0.03 -18.93
C ARG A 383 6.34 -0.76 -18.35
N GLY A 384 5.37 -1.12 -19.19
CA GLY A 384 4.16 -1.81 -18.77
C GLY A 384 4.39 -3.28 -18.42
N LEU A 385 5.33 -3.95 -19.10
CA LEU A 385 5.62 -5.36 -18.84
C LEU A 385 6.32 -5.55 -17.49
N SER A 386 5.69 -6.35 -16.64
CA SER A 386 6.17 -6.72 -15.30
C SER A 386 6.04 -8.21 -15.12
N LEU A 387 7.00 -8.82 -14.40
CA LEU A 387 6.74 -10.12 -13.80
C LEU A 387 5.68 -9.96 -12.70
N MET A 388 4.75 -10.91 -12.64
CA MET A 388 3.69 -10.93 -11.64
C MET A 388 4.26 -11.34 -10.28
N GLY A 389 3.86 -10.63 -9.24
CA GLY A 389 4.33 -10.84 -7.88
C GLY A 389 4.23 -9.56 -7.07
N LEU A 390 4.20 -9.71 -5.75
CA LEU A 390 3.98 -8.59 -4.84
C LEU A 390 4.91 -8.70 -3.64
N ARG A 391 5.85 -7.75 -3.53
CA ARG A 391 6.79 -7.67 -2.40
C ARG A 391 6.13 -7.10 -1.16
N SER A 392 6.64 -7.45 0.02
CA SER A 392 6.11 -7.04 1.33
C SER A 392 5.83 -5.53 1.43
N ALA A 393 6.80 -4.68 1.04
CA ALA A 393 6.61 -3.23 1.04
C ALA A 393 5.43 -2.77 0.16
N THR A 394 5.21 -3.39 -1.01
CA THR A 394 4.07 -3.03 -1.87
C THR A 394 2.75 -3.53 -1.28
N ILE A 395 2.73 -4.72 -0.68
CA ILE A 395 1.56 -5.26 0.04
C ILE A 395 1.16 -4.31 1.17
N ILE A 396 2.10 -4.03 2.07
CA ILE A 396 1.90 -3.16 3.23
C ILE A 396 1.44 -1.77 2.78
N SER A 397 2.08 -1.18 1.77
CA SER A 397 1.66 0.11 1.22
C SER A 397 0.22 0.08 0.68
N ALA A 398 -0.19 -1.01 0.02
CA ALA A 398 -1.55 -1.14 -0.47
C ALA A 398 -2.56 -1.27 0.67
N SER A 399 -2.24 -2.04 1.72
CA SER A 399 -3.06 -2.19 2.93
C SER A 399 -3.19 -0.88 3.70
N ILE A 400 -2.08 -0.16 3.93
CA ILE A 400 -2.09 1.18 4.55
C ILE A 400 -2.98 2.12 3.75
N SER A 401 -2.83 2.14 2.42
CA SER A 401 -3.65 3.02 1.58
C SER A 401 -5.14 2.69 1.70
N GLN A 402 -5.51 1.40 1.79
CA GLN A 402 -6.90 0.98 1.96
C GLN A 402 -7.44 1.42 3.32
N ILE A 403 -6.70 1.18 4.39
CA ILE A 403 -7.08 1.57 5.77
C ILE A 403 -7.20 3.09 5.88
N PHE A 404 -6.26 3.86 5.29
CA PHE A 404 -6.28 5.32 5.35
C PHE A 404 -7.36 5.97 4.48
N SER A 405 -7.83 5.24 3.47
CA SER A 405 -8.93 5.68 2.61
C SER A 405 -10.30 5.25 3.15
N SER A 406 -10.33 4.34 4.12
CA SER A 406 -11.54 3.90 4.80
C SER A 406 -12.19 5.05 5.56
N LYS A 407 -13.52 5.14 5.51
CA LYS A 407 -14.29 6.09 6.34
C LYS A 407 -14.28 5.69 7.82
N PHE A 408 -14.15 4.39 8.09
CA PHE A 408 -14.07 3.82 9.44
C PHE A 408 -12.74 4.08 10.16
N ASN A 409 -11.79 4.79 9.53
CA ASN A 409 -10.52 5.13 10.14
C ASN A 409 -10.42 6.63 10.39
N ASP A 410 -10.69 7.02 11.63
CA ASP A 410 -10.61 8.39 12.12
C ASP A 410 -9.17 8.82 12.51
N ASP A 411 -8.24 7.88 12.71
CA ASP A 411 -6.81 8.17 12.98
C ASP A 411 -5.88 7.62 11.90
N LYS A 412 -5.42 8.51 11.01
CA LYS A 412 -4.53 8.16 9.88
C LYS A 412 -3.06 8.12 10.30
N LYS A 413 -2.74 7.29 11.29
CA LYS A 413 -1.37 7.04 11.76
C LYS A 413 -0.95 5.61 11.45
N THR A 414 0.32 5.44 11.10
CA THR A 414 0.91 4.13 10.91
C THR A 414 2.31 4.12 11.49
N LEU A 415 2.56 3.17 12.37
CA LEU A 415 3.89 2.82 12.84
C LEU A 415 4.36 1.59 12.06
N ALA A 416 5.55 1.68 11.46
CA ALA A 416 6.14 0.60 10.70
C ALA A 416 7.44 0.16 11.38
N PHE A 417 7.49 -1.09 11.82
CA PHE A 417 8.68 -1.72 12.37
C PHE A 417 9.43 -2.50 11.28
N SER A 418 10.75 -2.51 11.35
CA SER A 418 11.61 -3.21 10.41
C SER A 418 12.90 -3.66 11.10
N ASP A 419 13.46 -4.76 10.65
CA ASP A 419 14.60 -5.43 11.30
C ASP A 419 15.90 -4.61 11.28
N ASN A 420 16.01 -3.61 10.41
CA ASN A 420 17.16 -2.71 10.38
C ASN A 420 16.76 -1.27 10.01
N VAL A 421 17.65 -0.33 10.34
CA VAL A 421 17.45 1.11 10.16
C VAL A 421 17.37 1.50 8.68
N GLN A 422 18.13 0.85 7.80
CA GLN A 422 18.11 1.17 6.36
C GLN A 422 16.76 0.82 5.72
N ASP A 423 16.22 -0.35 6.04
CA ASP A 423 14.92 -0.85 5.58
C ASP A 423 13.79 -0.03 6.19
N ALA A 424 13.90 0.37 7.46
CA ALA A 424 12.95 1.29 8.10
C ALA A 424 12.88 2.62 7.34
N ALA A 425 14.03 3.24 7.06
CA ALA A 425 14.10 4.50 6.32
C ALA A 425 13.55 4.34 4.88
N HIS A 426 13.90 3.26 4.19
CA HIS A 426 13.39 2.97 2.85
C HIS A 426 11.88 2.74 2.84
N ARG A 427 11.33 1.95 3.77
CA ARG A 427 9.89 1.69 3.91
C ARG A 427 9.13 2.96 4.25
N ALA A 428 9.62 3.77 5.18
CA ALA A 428 9.01 5.05 5.54
C ALA A 428 8.92 5.98 4.31
N GLY A 429 10.00 6.16 3.56
CA GLY A 429 10.00 6.95 2.33
C GLY A 429 9.04 6.38 1.27
N PHE A 430 9.03 5.06 1.09
CA PHE A 430 8.16 4.38 0.13
C PHE A 430 6.66 4.52 0.50
N PHE A 431 6.31 4.34 1.78
CA PHE A 431 4.94 4.48 2.28
C PHE A 431 4.47 5.94 2.19
N ASN A 432 5.27 6.90 2.65
CA ASN A 432 4.93 8.32 2.58
C ASN A 432 4.65 8.78 1.15
N SER A 433 5.48 8.38 0.19
CA SER A 433 5.28 8.72 -1.22
C SER A 433 3.99 8.13 -1.80
N ARG A 434 3.64 6.90 -1.42
CA ARG A 434 2.42 6.23 -1.88
C ARG A 434 1.17 6.85 -1.24
N THR A 435 1.18 7.03 0.08
CA THR A 435 0.06 7.58 0.84
C THR A 435 -0.25 9.01 0.40
N TRP A 436 0.77 9.85 0.17
CA TRP A 436 0.57 11.21 -0.35
C TRP A 436 -0.17 11.24 -1.68
N ARG A 437 0.19 10.35 -2.63
CA ARG A 437 -0.52 10.25 -3.92
C ARG A 437 -1.98 9.83 -3.77
N PHE A 438 -2.28 8.90 -2.85
CA PHE A 438 -3.66 8.50 -2.59
C PHE A 438 -4.44 9.59 -1.87
N GLY A 439 -3.83 10.32 -0.94
CA GLY A 439 -4.42 11.50 -0.32
C GLY A 439 -4.79 12.56 -1.35
N LEU A 440 -3.88 12.84 -2.30
CA LEU A 440 -4.14 13.77 -3.40
C LEU A 440 -5.30 13.32 -4.29
N ARG A 441 -5.38 12.04 -4.65
CA ARG A 441 -6.51 11.49 -5.43
C ARG A 441 -7.83 11.55 -4.66
N GLY A 442 -7.81 11.24 -3.36
CA GLY A 442 -8.97 11.41 -2.49
C GLY A 442 -9.42 12.87 -2.45
N ALA A 443 -8.47 13.80 -2.41
CA ALA A 443 -8.77 15.23 -2.45
C ALA A 443 -9.38 15.66 -3.79
N MET A 444 -8.84 15.16 -4.92
CA MET A 444 -9.40 15.40 -6.26
C MET A 444 -10.82 14.85 -6.36
N GLN A 445 -11.04 13.59 -5.92
CA GLN A 445 -12.36 12.96 -5.94
C GLN A 445 -13.37 13.72 -5.08
N LYS A 446 -12.96 14.17 -3.89
CA LYS A 446 -13.83 14.99 -3.03
C LYS A 446 -14.21 16.30 -3.74
N TYR A 447 -13.28 16.95 -4.42
CA TYR A 447 -13.59 18.15 -5.19
C TYR A 447 -14.56 17.86 -6.35
N VAL A 448 -14.35 16.79 -7.11
CA VAL A 448 -15.27 16.31 -8.17
C VAL A 448 -16.70 16.14 -7.63
N LEU A 449 -16.86 15.47 -6.49
CA LEU A 449 -18.18 15.19 -5.89
C LEU A 449 -18.90 16.44 -5.38
N ASN A 450 -18.19 17.52 -5.05
CA ASN A 450 -18.80 18.73 -4.49
C ASN A 450 -19.07 19.81 -5.54
N SER A 451 -18.15 20.04 -6.48
CA SER A 451 -18.26 21.16 -7.45
C SER A 451 -17.40 21.03 -8.71
N GLY A 452 -16.43 20.10 -8.76
CA GLY A 452 -15.47 19.98 -9.85
C GLY A 452 -15.96 19.19 -11.08
N ALA A 453 -17.14 18.58 -11.04
CA ALA A 453 -17.66 17.79 -12.16
C ALA A 453 -17.95 18.66 -13.40
N ASP A 454 -17.83 18.07 -14.59
CA ASP A 454 -18.12 18.69 -15.90
C ASP A 454 -17.34 19.98 -16.21
N GLN A 455 -16.19 20.17 -15.57
CA GLN A 455 -15.28 21.28 -15.86
C GLN A 455 -14.18 20.85 -16.84
N ASN A 456 -13.71 21.80 -17.65
CA ASN A 456 -12.45 21.59 -18.37
C ASN A 456 -11.27 21.54 -17.39
N LEU A 457 -10.15 20.93 -17.81
CA LEU A 457 -9.01 20.66 -16.93
C LEU A 457 -8.44 21.93 -16.29
N GLN A 458 -8.41 23.06 -17.01
CA GLN A 458 -7.89 24.32 -16.49
C GLN A 458 -8.78 24.90 -15.37
N LYS A 459 -10.11 24.94 -15.59
CA LYS A 459 -11.08 25.37 -14.57
C LYS A 459 -11.04 24.44 -13.36
N PHE A 460 -10.97 23.13 -13.60
CA PHE A 460 -10.86 22.12 -12.56
C PHE A 460 -9.63 22.36 -11.67
N THR A 461 -8.45 22.58 -12.27
CA THR A 461 -7.22 22.82 -11.53
C THR A 461 -7.30 24.08 -10.66
N ASN A 462 -7.81 25.19 -11.20
CA ASN A 462 -7.93 26.43 -10.44
C ASN A 462 -8.96 26.29 -9.31
N GLY A 463 -10.14 25.75 -9.61
CA GLY A 463 -11.20 25.56 -8.64
C GLY A 463 -10.84 24.53 -7.56
N PHE A 464 -10.01 23.53 -7.87
CA PHE A 464 -9.46 22.60 -6.88
C PHE A 464 -8.60 23.32 -5.83
N LEU A 465 -7.71 24.23 -6.27
CA LEU A 465 -6.85 25.00 -5.37
C LEU A 465 -7.68 25.94 -4.49
N GLU A 466 -8.62 26.68 -5.10
CA GLU A 466 -9.55 27.57 -4.38
C GLU A 466 -10.36 26.81 -3.34
N TYR A 467 -10.96 25.68 -3.72
CA TYR A 467 -11.76 24.85 -2.81
C TYR A 467 -10.97 24.43 -1.57
N TRP A 468 -9.73 23.97 -1.72
CA TRP A 468 -8.95 23.51 -0.58
C TRP A 468 -8.41 24.63 0.29
N HIS A 469 -8.09 25.79 -0.30
CA HIS A 469 -7.76 26.99 0.47
C HIS A 469 -8.97 27.50 1.29
N ASP A 470 -10.18 27.40 0.76
CA ASP A 470 -11.40 27.80 1.48
C ASP A 470 -11.80 26.82 2.60
N ASN A 471 -11.39 25.56 2.50
CA ASN A 471 -11.79 24.47 3.40
C ASN A 471 -10.69 24.01 4.38
N MET A 472 -9.49 24.61 4.33
CA MET A 472 -8.36 24.27 5.20
C MET A 472 -7.67 25.55 5.70
N SER A 473 -7.01 25.45 6.85
CA SER A 473 -6.02 26.48 7.22
C SER A 473 -4.79 26.39 6.30
N ASP A 474 -4.02 27.47 6.18
CA ASP A 474 -2.75 27.47 5.46
C ASP A 474 -1.81 26.36 5.97
N GLU A 475 -1.75 26.16 7.29
CA GLU A 475 -0.96 25.11 7.93
C GLU A 475 -1.43 23.71 7.53
N ASP A 476 -2.73 23.46 7.52
CA ASP A 476 -3.30 22.17 7.13
C ASP A 476 -3.09 21.91 5.64
N PHE A 477 -3.28 22.93 4.79
CA PHE A 477 -3.04 22.85 3.35
C PHE A 477 -1.59 22.46 3.06
N VAL A 478 -0.63 23.18 3.65
CA VAL A 478 0.80 22.87 3.47
C VAL A 478 1.12 21.48 4.00
N SER A 479 0.66 21.13 5.20
CA SER A 479 0.95 19.83 5.82
C SER A 479 0.37 18.65 5.05
N PHE A 480 -0.81 18.82 4.46
CA PHE A 480 -1.48 17.77 3.68
C PHE A 480 -0.90 17.62 2.27
N PHE A 481 -0.65 18.74 1.58
CA PHE A 481 -0.29 18.72 0.16
C PHE A 481 1.20 18.77 -0.14
N ILE A 482 2.07 19.03 0.85
CA ILE A 482 3.52 19.06 0.61
C ILE A 482 4.04 17.73 0.05
N ALA A 483 4.70 17.80 -1.11
CA ALA A 483 5.26 16.61 -1.74
C ALA A 483 6.47 16.09 -0.93
N PRO A 484 6.70 14.76 -0.86
CA PRO A 484 7.82 14.19 -0.09
C PRO A 484 9.20 14.73 -0.46
N ASN A 485 9.41 15.18 -1.70
CA ASN A 485 10.68 15.75 -2.16
C ASN A 485 10.85 17.24 -1.82
N MET A 486 9.90 17.84 -1.10
CA MET A 486 9.90 19.25 -0.69
C MET A 486 9.95 19.43 0.83
N THR A 487 9.91 18.35 1.62
CA THR A 487 9.88 18.40 3.10
C THR A 487 11.18 18.91 3.74
N TRP A 488 12.28 18.99 2.98
CA TRP A 488 13.55 19.57 3.43
C TRP A 488 13.58 21.11 3.34
N MET A 489 12.54 21.74 2.79
CA MET A 489 12.50 23.19 2.65
C MET A 489 12.32 23.84 4.03
N HIS A 490 13.21 24.78 4.39
CA HIS A 490 13.22 25.42 5.72
C HIS A 490 11.88 26.00 6.18
N ALA A 491 11.04 26.51 5.26
CA ALA A 491 9.71 27.02 5.64
C ALA A 491 8.79 25.92 6.20
N TYR A 492 8.95 24.67 5.75
CA TYR A 492 8.23 23.52 6.28
C TYR A 492 8.83 23.04 7.60
N GLU A 493 10.16 23.05 7.74
CA GLU A 493 10.82 22.77 9.03
C GLU A 493 10.38 23.78 10.12
N ASP A 494 10.34 25.07 9.77
CA ASP A 494 9.81 26.15 10.61
C ASP A 494 8.34 25.90 11.02
N LEU A 495 7.51 25.42 10.09
CA LEU A 495 6.11 25.04 10.35
C LEU A 495 6.03 23.90 11.38
N LEU A 496 6.84 22.85 11.23
CA LEU A 496 6.85 21.71 12.15
C LEU A 496 7.28 22.10 13.57
N GLU A 497 8.32 22.93 13.69
CA GLU A 497 8.83 23.38 14.99
C GLU A 497 7.87 24.34 15.69
N LYS A 498 7.32 25.32 14.97
CA LYS A 498 6.51 26.40 15.53
C LYS A 498 5.00 26.10 15.53
N ARG A 499 4.59 25.02 14.86
CA ARG A 499 3.19 24.66 14.57
C ARG A 499 2.39 25.78 13.89
N LYS A 500 3.08 26.66 13.15
CA LYS A 500 2.50 27.81 12.44
C LYS A 500 3.30 28.11 11.18
N LEU A 501 2.61 28.44 10.10
CA LEU A 501 3.25 28.81 8.85
C LEU A 501 3.82 30.23 8.99
N GLY A 502 5.06 30.41 8.54
CA GLY A 502 5.68 31.73 8.49
C GLY A 502 4.94 32.69 7.56
N LYS A 503 5.09 34.00 7.78
CA LYS A 503 4.61 35.03 6.83
C LYS A 503 5.74 35.60 5.96
N ASP A 504 6.91 35.00 6.02
CA ASP A 504 8.08 35.44 5.29
C ASP A 504 8.02 35.01 3.81
N ARG A 505 8.94 35.54 3.01
CA ARG A 505 9.02 35.20 1.59
C ARG A 505 9.26 33.70 1.35
N ARG A 506 9.89 32.99 2.29
CA ARG A 506 10.16 31.55 2.16
C ARG A 506 8.88 30.74 2.28
N ALA A 507 8.01 31.07 3.23
CA ALA A 507 6.70 30.45 3.36
C ALA A 507 5.79 30.74 2.14
N GLN A 508 5.79 31.97 1.64
CA GLN A 508 5.06 32.32 0.41
C GLN A 508 5.55 31.52 -0.81
N ASN A 509 6.87 31.36 -0.97
CA ASN A 509 7.43 30.56 -2.04
C ASN A 509 7.06 29.08 -1.90
N LEU A 510 7.07 28.52 -0.69
CA LEU A 510 6.65 27.14 -0.44
C LEU A 510 5.19 26.92 -0.84
N MET A 511 4.29 27.83 -0.47
CA MET A 511 2.88 27.76 -0.86
C MET A 511 2.72 27.72 -2.38
N GLN A 512 3.34 28.66 -3.09
CA GLN A 512 3.30 28.71 -4.56
C GLN A 512 3.90 27.46 -5.22
N ASP A 513 4.97 26.92 -4.64
CA ASP A 513 5.61 25.70 -5.13
C ASP A 513 4.69 24.47 -4.95
N ILE A 514 3.94 24.41 -3.85
CA ILE A 514 2.92 23.37 -3.62
C ILE A 514 1.79 23.51 -4.64
N GLU A 515 1.24 24.71 -4.87
CA GLU A 515 0.16 24.94 -5.85
C GLU A 515 0.56 24.54 -7.27
N LYS A 516 1.77 24.92 -7.71
CA LYS A 516 2.32 24.50 -9.01
C LYS A 516 2.49 22.99 -9.08
N ARG A 517 2.95 22.38 -7.99
CA ARG A 517 3.11 20.92 -7.92
C ARG A 517 1.76 20.20 -7.98
N LEU A 518 0.73 20.70 -7.31
CA LEU A 518 -0.62 20.13 -7.38
C LEU A 518 -1.19 20.21 -8.79
N SER A 519 -1.06 21.37 -9.44
CA SER A 519 -1.47 21.58 -10.83
C SER A 519 -0.78 20.58 -11.77
N TYR A 520 0.53 20.37 -11.58
CA TYR A 520 1.30 19.38 -12.34
C TYR A 520 0.84 17.94 -12.12
N GLU A 521 0.56 17.56 -10.87
CA GLU A 521 0.13 16.20 -10.53
C GLU A 521 -1.31 15.92 -11.00
N ILE A 522 -2.18 16.93 -11.06
CA ILE A 522 -3.50 16.82 -11.72
C ILE A 522 -3.33 16.46 -13.20
N MET A 523 -2.45 17.15 -13.93
CA MET A 523 -2.15 16.81 -15.33
C MET A 523 -1.57 15.39 -15.48
N LEU A 524 -0.69 14.97 -14.56
CA LEU A 524 -0.17 13.62 -14.56
C LEU A 524 -1.26 12.57 -14.29
N GLU A 525 -2.14 12.81 -13.32
CA GLU A 525 -3.21 11.87 -12.93
C GLU A 525 -4.21 11.65 -14.06
N TYR A 526 -4.57 12.69 -14.81
CA TYR A 526 -5.51 12.57 -15.93
C TYR A 526 -4.85 12.32 -17.30
N GLY A 527 -3.52 12.31 -17.35
CA GLY A 527 -2.73 12.07 -18.56
C GLY A 527 -1.77 10.90 -18.42
N LEU A 528 -0.47 11.21 -18.34
CA LEU A 528 0.63 10.24 -18.48
C LEU A 528 0.61 9.12 -17.44
N THR A 529 0.13 9.38 -16.22
CA THR A 529 0.04 8.37 -15.16
C THR A 529 -1.37 7.80 -14.97
N GLY A 530 -2.37 8.31 -15.69
CA GLY A 530 -3.78 7.96 -15.50
C GLY A 530 -4.14 6.51 -15.77
N ARG A 531 -3.25 5.72 -16.39
CA ARG A 531 -3.44 4.27 -16.61
C ARG A 531 -2.48 3.39 -15.81
N ILE A 532 -1.59 3.96 -15.00
CA ILE A 532 -0.54 3.21 -14.30
C ILE A 532 -0.92 2.99 -12.83
N GLY A 533 -1.28 1.74 -12.52
CA GLY A 533 -1.70 1.34 -11.17
C GLY A 533 -3.17 1.65 -10.88
N ARG A 534 -3.51 1.85 -9.60
CA ARG A 534 -4.84 2.32 -9.18
C ARG A 534 -4.87 3.84 -9.36
N THR A 535 -5.69 4.36 -10.24
CA THR A 535 -5.83 5.78 -10.60
C THR A 535 -7.31 6.13 -10.61
N LEU A 536 -7.65 7.42 -10.60
CA LEU A 536 -9.05 7.86 -10.69
C LEU A 536 -9.76 7.30 -11.93
N GLU A 537 -9.07 7.30 -13.08
CA GLU A 537 -9.62 6.79 -14.34
C GLU A 537 -9.82 5.27 -14.32
N LYS A 538 -8.82 4.49 -13.86
CA LYS A 538 -8.95 3.01 -13.82
C LYS A 538 -9.95 2.52 -12.78
N SER A 539 -10.16 3.28 -11.71
CA SER A 539 -11.16 2.98 -10.69
C SER A 539 -12.56 3.47 -11.08
N GLY A 540 -12.72 4.15 -12.23
CA GLY A 540 -14.01 4.68 -12.67
C GLY A 540 -14.53 5.84 -11.82
N CYS A 541 -13.65 6.49 -11.04
CA CYS A 541 -14.04 7.56 -10.11
C CYS A 541 -14.16 8.92 -10.82
N SER A 542 -13.22 9.22 -11.73
CA SER A 542 -13.17 10.46 -12.50
C SER A 542 -12.28 10.29 -13.74
N VAL A 543 -12.70 10.84 -14.89
CA VAL A 543 -12.00 10.71 -16.17
C VAL A 543 -12.12 12.00 -16.98
N LEU A 544 -11.13 12.27 -17.85
CA LEU A 544 -11.25 13.31 -18.86
C LEU A 544 -11.99 12.78 -20.09
N ALA A 545 -13.01 13.51 -20.52
CA ALA A 545 -13.66 13.33 -21.80
C ALA A 545 -13.31 14.49 -22.75
N PHE A 546 -13.46 14.26 -24.04
CA PHE A 546 -13.32 15.30 -25.06
C PHE A 546 -14.71 15.84 -25.40
N ASP A 547 -14.80 17.15 -25.66
CA ASP A 547 -16.05 17.76 -26.07
C ASP A 547 -16.52 17.15 -27.39
N ARG A 548 -17.78 16.69 -27.40
CA ARG A 548 -18.32 15.95 -28.55
C ARG A 548 -18.49 16.84 -29.78
N ILE A 549 -18.83 18.11 -29.59
CA ILE A 549 -19.07 19.04 -30.68
C ILE A 549 -17.72 19.36 -31.34
N GLU A 550 -16.70 19.68 -30.56
CA GLU A 550 -15.34 19.94 -31.08
C GLU A 550 -14.78 18.71 -31.83
N VAL A 551 -14.97 17.50 -31.29
CA VAL A 551 -14.54 16.27 -31.98
C VAL A 551 -15.23 16.11 -33.33
N GLN A 552 -16.54 16.40 -33.42
CA GLN A 552 -17.30 16.30 -34.66
C GLN A 552 -16.84 17.33 -35.71
N GLU A 553 -16.57 18.56 -35.28
CA GLU A 553 -16.05 19.62 -36.15
C GLU A 553 -14.67 19.27 -36.72
N VAL A 554 -13.76 18.80 -35.87
CA VAL A 554 -12.41 18.36 -36.30
C VAL A 554 -12.51 17.15 -37.22
N ALA A 555 -13.35 16.17 -36.89
CA ALA A 555 -13.54 14.98 -37.72
C ALA A 555 -14.10 15.32 -39.10
N ALA A 556 -15.04 16.26 -39.19
CA ALA A 556 -15.59 16.73 -40.46
C ALA A 556 -14.51 17.42 -41.32
N SER A 557 -13.66 18.25 -40.71
CA SER A 557 -12.54 18.91 -41.41
C SER A 557 -11.52 17.89 -41.94
N VAL A 558 -11.14 16.90 -41.13
CA VAL A 558 -10.22 15.83 -41.55
C VAL A 558 -10.85 14.97 -42.65
N PHE A 559 -12.14 14.61 -42.52
CA PHE A 559 -12.87 13.83 -43.51
C PHE A 559 -12.91 14.52 -44.88
N GLU A 560 -13.21 15.81 -44.90
CA GLU A 560 -13.24 16.60 -46.14
C GLU A 560 -11.86 16.63 -46.81
N ARG A 561 -10.81 16.88 -46.03
CA ARG A 561 -9.43 16.95 -46.52
C ARG A 561 -8.93 15.62 -47.08
N GLU A 562 -9.11 14.53 -46.34
CA GLU A 562 -8.65 13.20 -46.74
C GLU A 562 -9.34 12.71 -48.02
N ARG A 563 -10.65 12.97 -48.15
CA ARG A 563 -11.43 12.55 -49.32
C ARG A 563 -11.15 13.40 -50.56
N ASN A 564 -11.03 14.72 -50.39
CA ASN A 564 -10.93 15.66 -51.52
C ASN A 564 -9.48 15.93 -51.96
N GLU A 565 -8.52 15.97 -51.03
CA GLU A 565 -7.12 16.32 -51.34
C GLU A 565 -6.22 15.10 -51.50
N LEU A 566 -6.31 14.12 -50.59
CA LEU A 566 -5.37 12.98 -50.53
C LEU A 566 -5.89 11.74 -51.26
N GLY A 567 -7.22 11.56 -51.31
CA GLY A 567 -7.87 10.46 -52.01
C GLY A 567 -7.69 9.09 -51.34
N ILE A 568 -7.40 9.05 -50.05
CA ILE A 568 -7.20 7.84 -49.23
C ILE A 568 -8.48 7.60 -48.40
N LEU A 569 -8.73 6.35 -47.93
CA LEU A 569 -9.87 5.99 -47.06
C LEU A 569 -11.27 6.35 -47.61
N LYS A 570 -11.45 6.43 -48.93
CA LYS A 570 -12.69 6.92 -49.59
C LYS A 570 -14.00 6.22 -49.18
N GLU A 571 -13.92 4.96 -48.78
CA GLU A 571 -15.07 4.14 -48.37
C GLU A 571 -15.37 4.26 -46.86
N THR A 572 -14.56 5.00 -46.11
CA THR A 572 -14.68 5.17 -44.67
C THR A 572 -15.72 6.25 -44.33
N ASN A 573 -16.60 5.98 -43.37
CA ASN A 573 -17.64 6.93 -42.96
C ASN A 573 -17.13 7.96 -41.94
N LEU A 574 -17.86 9.07 -41.79
CA LEU A 574 -17.52 10.15 -40.85
C LEU A 574 -17.36 9.66 -39.40
N ASN A 575 -18.18 8.69 -38.96
CA ASN A 575 -18.10 8.14 -37.60
C ASN A 575 -16.73 7.50 -37.31
N ARG A 576 -16.06 6.91 -38.31
CA ARG A 576 -14.70 6.41 -38.13
C ARG A 576 -13.68 7.53 -37.97
N PHE A 577 -13.87 8.66 -38.65
CA PHE A 577 -13.02 9.84 -38.44
C PHE A 577 -13.19 10.42 -37.03
N GLU A 578 -14.40 10.47 -36.49
CA GLU A 578 -14.63 10.84 -35.08
C GLU A 578 -13.84 9.92 -34.13
N GLN A 579 -13.89 8.60 -34.36
CA GLN A 579 -13.12 7.64 -33.57
C GLN A 579 -11.60 7.81 -33.72
N MET A 580 -11.12 8.14 -34.92
CA MET A 580 -9.70 8.43 -35.17
C MET A 580 -9.25 9.68 -34.42
N VAL A 581 -10.04 10.76 -34.45
CA VAL A 581 -9.76 11.99 -33.70
C VAL A 581 -9.70 11.69 -32.20
N ILE A 582 -10.69 10.99 -31.65
CA ILE A 582 -10.69 10.58 -30.24
C ILE A 582 -9.46 9.71 -29.91
N GLY A 583 -9.11 8.77 -30.79
CA GLY A 583 -7.94 7.91 -30.64
C GLY A 583 -6.65 8.73 -30.57
N PHE A 584 -6.50 9.70 -31.46
CA PHE A 584 -5.33 10.58 -31.51
C PHE A 584 -5.23 11.49 -30.28
N LEU A 585 -6.33 12.11 -29.87
CA LEU A 585 -6.41 12.92 -28.65
C LEU A 585 -6.08 12.09 -27.41
N ASN A 586 -6.57 10.85 -27.34
CA ASN A 586 -6.21 9.92 -26.27
C ASN A 586 -4.72 9.58 -26.27
N ILE A 587 -4.09 9.39 -27.42
CA ILE A 587 -2.64 9.16 -27.52
C ILE A 587 -1.88 10.39 -26.99
N MET A 588 -2.27 11.61 -27.37
CA MET A 588 -1.66 12.84 -26.86
C MET A 588 -1.82 12.97 -25.34
N ARG A 589 -3.04 12.77 -24.83
CA ARG A 589 -3.37 12.78 -23.39
C ARG A 589 -2.54 11.76 -22.61
N GLN A 590 -2.49 10.50 -23.06
CA GLN A 590 -1.71 9.44 -22.44
C GLN A 590 -0.20 9.68 -22.52
N ASN A 591 0.24 10.52 -23.44
CA ASN A 591 1.62 10.98 -23.53
C ASN A 591 1.91 12.22 -22.68
N GLY A 592 0.92 12.77 -21.96
CA GLY A 592 1.06 13.98 -21.16
C GLY A 592 1.25 15.25 -22.00
N ALA A 593 0.83 15.25 -23.26
CA ALA A 593 0.99 16.37 -24.19
C ALA A 593 -0.04 17.48 -23.93
N PHE A 594 0.00 18.08 -22.74
CA PHE A 594 -0.86 19.22 -22.38
C PHE A 594 -0.17 20.54 -22.72
N ASP A 595 -0.95 21.52 -23.18
CA ASP A 595 -0.46 22.89 -23.31
C ASP A 595 -0.46 23.55 -21.92
N ASP A 596 0.70 23.54 -21.27
CA ASP A 596 0.90 24.17 -19.97
C ASP A 596 2.25 24.90 -19.89
N HIS A 597 2.27 25.97 -19.12
CA HIS A 597 3.45 26.80 -18.88
C HIS A 597 4.64 26.00 -18.35
N ALA A 598 4.41 24.94 -17.57
CA ALA A 598 5.43 24.07 -17.03
C ALA A 598 6.24 23.34 -18.13
N PHE A 599 5.66 23.13 -19.31
CA PHE A 599 6.31 22.43 -20.42
C PHE A 599 6.98 23.34 -21.45
N ARG A 600 6.79 24.66 -21.37
CA ARG A 600 7.33 25.61 -22.38
C ARG A 600 8.83 25.50 -22.58
N ASN A 601 9.60 25.52 -21.50
CA ASN A 601 11.06 25.41 -21.57
C ASN A 601 11.50 24.04 -22.08
N TYR A 602 10.79 22.98 -21.68
CA TYR A 602 11.03 21.61 -22.17
C TYR A 602 10.82 21.50 -23.68
N ILE A 603 9.72 22.06 -24.20
CA ILE A 603 9.40 22.08 -25.63
C ILE A 603 10.42 22.92 -26.40
N ALA A 604 10.72 24.14 -25.93
CA ALA A 604 11.72 25.03 -26.53
C ALA A 604 13.14 24.42 -26.52
N GLY A 605 13.44 23.61 -25.50
CA GLY A 605 14.69 22.86 -25.38
C GLY A 605 14.72 21.53 -26.13
N ASN A 606 13.87 21.33 -27.15
CA ASN A 606 13.78 20.11 -27.96
C ASN A 606 13.59 18.83 -27.13
N GLY A 607 12.78 18.89 -26.08
CA GLY A 607 12.48 17.74 -25.23
C GLY A 607 13.61 17.39 -24.26
N ASN A 608 14.43 18.37 -23.83
CA ASN A 608 15.45 18.14 -22.81
C ASN A 608 14.83 17.86 -21.43
N ASN A 609 14.81 16.58 -21.04
CA ASN A 609 14.25 16.11 -19.78
C ASN A 609 14.75 16.87 -18.55
N TYR A 610 16.02 17.32 -18.53
CA TYR A 610 16.60 18.05 -17.40
C TYR A 610 15.79 19.29 -17.01
N LEU A 611 15.12 19.93 -17.98
CA LEU A 611 14.31 21.13 -17.72
C LEU A 611 13.07 20.85 -16.88
N LEU A 612 12.64 19.59 -16.78
CA LEU A 612 11.55 19.10 -15.93
C LEU A 612 12.06 18.40 -14.65
N SER A 613 13.37 18.47 -14.35
CA SER A 613 13.93 17.84 -13.17
C SER A 613 13.76 18.70 -11.91
N ASN A 614 13.75 18.02 -10.77
CA ASN A 614 13.84 18.67 -9.46
C ASN A 614 15.23 19.31 -9.20
N ASP A 615 16.26 18.94 -9.97
CA ASP A 615 17.57 19.60 -9.94
C ASP A 615 17.51 21.00 -10.59
N ASN A 616 16.65 21.18 -11.60
CA ASN A 616 16.43 22.46 -12.28
C ASN A 616 15.31 23.28 -11.60
N ILE A 617 14.18 22.65 -11.31
CA ILE A 617 12.99 23.28 -10.71
C ILE A 617 12.63 22.54 -9.42
N ARG A 618 12.96 23.11 -8.26
CA ARG A 618 12.90 22.42 -6.96
C ARG A 618 11.56 21.76 -6.62
N TRP A 619 10.43 22.34 -7.04
CA TRP A 619 9.09 21.82 -6.76
C TRP A 619 8.66 20.67 -7.69
N MET A 620 9.33 20.51 -8.84
CA MET A 620 9.05 19.42 -9.77
C MET A 620 9.29 18.04 -9.13
N PRO A 621 8.59 16.99 -9.57
CA PRO A 621 8.93 15.63 -9.18
C PRO A 621 10.30 15.24 -9.75
N GLY A 622 10.99 14.29 -9.10
CA GLY A 622 12.17 13.67 -9.68
C GLY A 622 11.87 12.99 -11.02
N LEU A 623 12.80 13.07 -11.98
CA LEU A 623 12.58 12.52 -13.33
C LEU A 623 12.59 11.00 -13.36
N GLN A 624 11.57 10.43 -13.98
CA GLN A 624 11.52 9.02 -14.32
C GLN A 624 10.97 8.86 -15.75
N SER A 625 11.87 8.59 -16.70
CA SER A 625 11.52 8.39 -18.11
C SER A 625 10.32 7.46 -18.29
N GLY A 626 9.32 7.90 -19.05
CA GLY A 626 8.09 7.13 -19.31
C GLY A 626 7.09 7.08 -18.15
N ARG A 627 7.31 7.85 -17.06
CA ARG A 627 6.36 7.98 -15.94
C ARG A 627 5.88 9.41 -15.75
N ASN A 628 6.76 10.40 -15.84
CA ASN A 628 6.42 11.83 -15.68
C ASN A 628 7.09 12.73 -16.73
N THR A 629 7.59 12.15 -17.82
CA THR A 629 8.16 12.88 -18.95
C THR A 629 7.17 12.88 -20.10
N PRO A 630 6.58 14.04 -20.45
CA PRO A 630 5.59 14.12 -21.52
C PRO A 630 6.23 13.98 -22.90
N ARG A 631 5.44 13.56 -23.89
CA ARG A 631 5.86 13.46 -25.29
C ARG A 631 4.91 14.25 -26.17
N PHE A 632 5.46 15.21 -26.88
CA PHE A 632 4.72 16.05 -27.81
C PHE A 632 4.95 15.58 -29.24
N ILE A 633 3.96 15.86 -30.09
CA ILE A 633 4.13 15.75 -31.53
C ILE A 633 4.94 16.97 -31.95
N ALA A 634 6.08 16.73 -32.58
CA ALA A 634 6.96 17.77 -33.04
C ALA A 634 7.39 17.46 -34.47
N GLN A 635 7.53 18.51 -35.28
CA GLN A 635 8.23 18.41 -36.54
C GLN A 635 9.73 18.52 -36.24
N GLN A 636 10.55 17.60 -36.74
CA GLN A 636 11.99 17.76 -36.68
C GLN A 636 12.35 19.02 -37.46
N ASN A 637 12.90 20.03 -36.77
CA ASN A 637 13.64 21.09 -37.45
C ASN A 637 14.89 20.43 -38.03
N THR A 638 14.85 20.15 -39.33
CA THR A 638 16.01 19.76 -40.13
C THR A 638 17.04 20.87 -40.22
#